data_AF-A0A059ZCZ9-F1
#
_entry.id   AF-A0A059ZCZ9-F1
#
_cell.length_a   1.000
_cell.length_b   1.000
_cell.length_c   1.000
_cell.angle_alpha   90.00
_cell.angle_beta   90.00
_cell.angle_gamma   90.00
#
_symmetry.space_group_name_H-M   'P 1'
#
loop_
_entity.id
_entity.type
_entity.pdbx_description
1 polymer ?
#
loop_
_entity_poly.entity_id
_entity_poly.type
_entity_poly.pdbx_seq_one_letter_code
_entity_poly.pdbx_strand_id
1 'polypeptide(L)'
;MSNIEQDTRFIVNNNLINKGWILDIQDPNKNVFFESDILRIVNNEFLKKSKKRPDYVLFDSQNKRPIGVIETKSGGKSLTKALDQATEYAEMLDAPLIFAMNNGFCETRHLYTQKPLFIDENEVNELIRVNEAKEFILQETNGIYITPKEILVSRKELINVFKKLNNSLRGEGLRAGIERLSEFANILFLKLYTENANTGIWNSLKSLDNDLLINTTNNILQDIDRQYGASVFTNLQLTNPVAVKEMIKELDKLKLSSIDTDIKGDAFEYFLQQATATNNDLGEYFTPRHITKTIVNLVNPKYGEKIYDPFCGTGGFLTEAFDHIKDNTLIANNSSEEIKLKHNTIFGREITSNAKLAKMNMILHGDGHSGICQIDTLQNPIESEYDVVITNMPFSQKTSYSHLYENKLAKNDGDGVCVLHCFKATKKGGRMALVVPEGFLFKAALAPVRKYLFENAQLKAVVSLPKEVFLPYAKVKTNILYFTNCHNGRTNSDVFYYNVTNDGLSLDSFRRKIDENDLKNLDFADLNKSDFDKYYNELGFLKVNPELIRSNDYIYNYAHYSNSHIKSKFPTIKLKELLSLSGKVKVGEDTNIPIMSITMEHGLIDQHEKFKKRVASSDISGYKKVFKNELVMGFPIDEGVLGFQKYYDAAAVSPAYKIFRLKREVNVEYLDLILRSNSLRKIYKSKMQGSVERRRSIPDEMFLNIEIPNPPEEVKDQIVKQHKLIKEIENSLKENQKKLRLKTEALWELPQNYN
;
A
#
# COMPACT_ATOMS: atom_id res chain seq x y z
N MET A 1 25.82 -2.13 -25.11
CA MET A 1 24.80 -2.31 -24.05
C MET A 1 25.08 -1.28 -22.97
N SER A 2 24.04 -0.61 -22.47
CA SER A 2 24.20 0.32 -21.34
C SER A 2 24.51 -0.45 -20.05
N ASN A 3 25.16 0.19 -19.04
CA ASN A 3 25.43 -0.45 -17.73
C ASN A 3 24.16 -1.07 -17.09
N ILE A 4 22.97 -0.55 -17.41
CA ILE A 4 21.68 -0.97 -16.83
C ILE A 4 21.16 -2.25 -17.48
N GLU A 5 21.34 -2.42 -18.80
CA GLU A 5 21.03 -3.69 -19.47
C GLU A 5 21.92 -4.82 -18.91
N GLN A 6 23.13 -4.49 -18.47
CA GLN A 6 24.01 -5.45 -17.79
C GLN A 6 23.49 -5.80 -16.39
N ASP A 7 22.98 -4.82 -15.62
CA ASP A 7 22.43 -5.06 -14.27
C ASP A 7 21.14 -5.90 -14.30
N THR A 8 20.19 -5.60 -15.19
CA THR A 8 18.96 -6.40 -15.32
C THR A 8 19.29 -7.83 -15.80
N ARG A 9 20.19 -7.96 -16.77
CA ARG A 9 20.65 -9.27 -17.27
C ARG A 9 21.36 -10.08 -16.17
N PHE A 10 22.15 -9.42 -15.32
CA PHE A 10 22.82 -10.06 -14.19
C PHE A 10 21.81 -10.61 -13.17
N ILE A 11 20.79 -9.84 -12.82
CA ILE A 11 19.70 -10.28 -11.91
C ILE A 11 18.97 -11.49 -12.50
N VAL A 12 18.55 -11.41 -13.76
CA VAL A 12 17.83 -12.50 -14.44
C VAL A 12 18.70 -13.76 -14.52
N ASN A 13 19.98 -13.62 -14.86
CA ASN A 13 20.90 -14.75 -14.93
C ASN A 13 21.07 -15.44 -13.56
N ASN A 14 21.29 -14.66 -12.49
CA ASN A 14 21.44 -15.24 -11.15
C ASN A 14 20.16 -15.94 -10.70
N ASN A 15 19.01 -15.32 -10.93
CA ASN A 15 17.72 -15.89 -10.58
C ASN A 15 17.48 -17.21 -11.32
N LEU A 16 17.73 -17.26 -12.63
CA LEU A 16 17.65 -18.50 -13.42
C LEU A 16 18.57 -19.59 -12.86
N ILE A 17 19.83 -19.28 -12.58
CA ILE A 17 20.78 -20.25 -12.03
C ILE A 17 20.31 -20.76 -10.66
N ASN A 18 19.86 -19.88 -9.76
CA ASN A 18 19.29 -20.25 -8.45
C ASN A 18 18.05 -21.14 -8.58
N LYS A 19 17.27 -20.94 -9.64
CA LYS A 19 16.08 -21.75 -9.97
C LYS A 19 16.44 -23.04 -10.75
N GLY A 20 17.74 -23.36 -10.87
CA GLY A 20 18.26 -24.61 -11.43
C GLY A 20 18.45 -24.61 -12.95
N TRP A 21 18.36 -23.45 -13.60
CA TRP A 21 18.62 -23.32 -15.03
C TRP A 21 20.12 -23.24 -15.32
N ILE A 22 20.51 -23.76 -16.48
CA ILE A 22 21.90 -23.92 -16.92
C ILE A 22 22.16 -22.98 -18.10
N LEU A 23 22.96 -21.96 -17.85
CA LEU A 23 23.31 -20.90 -18.82
C LEU A 23 24.67 -21.15 -19.50
N ASP A 24 25.54 -21.96 -18.88
CA ASP A 24 26.90 -22.21 -19.36
C ASP A 24 26.91 -22.84 -20.75
N ILE A 25 27.64 -22.24 -21.69
CA ILE A 25 27.74 -22.69 -23.08
C ILE A 25 28.54 -23.99 -23.24
N GLN A 26 29.37 -24.32 -22.26
CA GLN A 26 30.15 -25.56 -22.25
C GLN A 26 29.40 -26.73 -21.64
N ASP A 27 28.32 -26.48 -20.89
CA ASP A 27 27.53 -27.53 -20.27
C ASP A 27 26.65 -28.23 -21.34
N PRO A 28 26.77 -29.56 -21.54
CA PRO A 28 25.97 -30.29 -22.51
C PRO A 28 24.46 -30.25 -22.21
N ASN A 29 24.06 -29.93 -20.98
CA ASN A 29 22.68 -29.81 -20.53
C ASN A 29 22.16 -28.37 -20.53
N LYS A 30 22.89 -27.43 -21.14
CA LYS A 30 22.44 -26.03 -21.30
C LYS A 30 20.98 -25.96 -21.75
N ASN A 31 20.18 -25.21 -21.00
CA ASN A 31 18.74 -25.10 -21.20
C ASN A 31 18.23 -23.66 -21.20
N VAL A 32 19.14 -22.67 -21.22
CA VAL A 32 18.82 -21.25 -21.43
C VAL A 32 19.66 -20.72 -22.58
N PHE A 33 19.01 -20.09 -23.56
CA PHE A 33 19.67 -19.53 -24.74
C PHE A 33 19.39 -18.04 -24.88
N PHE A 34 20.41 -17.29 -25.28
CA PHE A 34 20.34 -15.83 -25.42
C PHE A 34 20.11 -15.42 -26.87
N GLU A 35 19.77 -14.14 -27.06
CA GLU A 35 19.54 -13.45 -28.34
C GLU A 35 20.48 -13.90 -29.51
N SER A 36 21.78 -14.07 -29.24
CA SER A 36 22.79 -14.44 -30.24
C SER A 36 22.69 -15.87 -30.74
N ASP A 37 22.22 -16.81 -29.90
CA ASP A 37 22.29 -18.25 -30.11
C ASP A 37 21.00 -18.81 -30.75
N ILE A 38 19.88 -18.11 -30.58
CA ILE A 38 18.53 -18.57 -30.98
C ILE A 38 18.44 -18.87 -32.48
N LEU A 39 19.07 -18.07 -33.35
CA LEU A 39 19.04 -18.28 -34.80
C LEU A 39 19.81 -19.54 -35.26
N ARG A 40 20.72 -20.06 -34.43
CA ARG A 40 21.46 -21.30 -34.72
C ARG A 40 20.69 -22.54 -34.30
N ILE A 41 19.74 -22.40 -33.37
CA ILE A 41 19.10 -23.53 -32.68
C ILE A 41 17.65 -23.69 -33.14
N VAL A 42 16.92 -22.59 -33.34
CA VAL A 42 15.55 -22.61 -33.82
C VAL A 42 15.54 -22.44 -35.32
N ASN A 43 15.13 -23.49 -36.07
CA ASN A 43 14.98 -23.41 -37.52
C ASN A 43 13.66 -22.72 -37.93
N ASN A 44 13.45 -21.48 -37.49
CA ASN A 44 12.27 -20.68 -37.80
C ASN A 44 12.61 -19.60 -38.85
N GLU A 45 12.06 -19.74 -40.06
CA GLU A 45 12.30 -18.79 -41.17
C GLU A 45 11.81 -17.38 -40.89
N PHE A 46 10.77 -17.23 -40.07
CA PHE A 46 10.16 -15.94 -39.77
C PHE A 46 11.05 -15.10 -38.86
N LEU A 47 11.63 -15.70 -37.81
CA LEU A 47 12.63 -15.04 -36.95
C LEU A 47 13.91 -14.66 -37.73
N LYS A 48 14.32 -15.50 -38.69
CA LYS A 48 15.44 -15.20 -39.59
C LYS A 48 15.16 -13.99 -40.49
N LYS A 49 13.91 -13.80 -40.95
CA LYS A 49 13.48 -12.69 -41.82
C LYS A 49 13.17 -11.39 -41.06
N SER A 50 12.60 -11.47 -39.86
CA SER A 50 12.09 -10.31 -39.10
C SER A 50 13.19 -9.51 -38.36
N LYS A 51 14.38 -10.10 -38.16
CA LYS A 51 15.48 -9.57 -37.32
C LYS A 51 15.10 -9.31 -35.85
N LYS A 52 13.88 -9.64 -35.42
CA LYS A 52 13.44 -9.57 -34.02
C LYS A 52 13.89 -10.83 -33.27
N ARG A 53 14.30 -10.70 -32.00
CA ARG A 53 14.81 -11.81 -31.17
C ARG A 53 14.40 -11.59 -29.71
N PRO A 54 13.94 -12.64 -29.00
CA PRO A 54 13.74 -12.53 -27.56
C PRO A 54 15.07 -12.48 -26.82
N ASP A 55 15.08 -11.86 -25.65
CA ASP A 55 16.27 -11.77 -24.81
C ASP A 55 16.74 -13.16 -24.33
N TYR A 56 15.79 -14.00 -23.90
CA TYR A 56 16.04 -15.37 -23.47
C TYR A 56 14.98 -16.34 -24.00
N VAL A 57 15.42 -17.57 -24.29
CA VAL A 57 14.55 -18.72 -24.53
C VAL A 57 14.97 -19.86 -23.62
N LEU A 58 13.99 -20.39 -22.90
CA LEU A 58 14.11 -21.55 -22.04
C LEU A 58 13.81 -22.81 -22.85
N PHE A 59 14.62 -23.85 -22.67
CA PHE A 59 14.50 -25.12 -23.41
C PHE A 59 14.29 -26.29 -22.47
N ASP A 60 13.56 -27.30 -22.96
CA ASP A 60 13.58 -28.62 -22.36
C ASP A 60 14.91 -29.30 -22.69
N SER A 61 15.72 -29.62 -21.66
CA SER A 61 17.03 -30.23 -21.82
C SER A 61 16.99 -31.61 -22.51
N GLN A 62 15.85 -32.33 -22.45
CA GLN A 62 15.71 -33.66 -23.06
C GLN A 62 15.34 -33.57 -24.54
N ASN A 63 14.34 -32.77 -24.87
CA ASN A 63 13.75 -32.72 -26.21
C ASN A 63 14.24 -31.54 -27.06
N LYS A 64 15.05 -30.63 -26.48
CA LYS A 64 15.56 -29.41 -27.12
C LYS A 64 14.46 -28.58 -27.80
N ARG A 65 13.25 -28.57 -27.21
CA ARG A 65 12.15 -27.69 -27.63
C ARG A 65 12.13 -26.41 -26.79
N PRO A 66 11.79 -25.25 -27.38
CA PRO A 66 11.45 -24.06 -26.60
C PRO A 66 10.28 -24.37 -25.66
N ILE A 67 10.42 -24.01 -24.39
CA ILE A 67 9.35 -24.15 -23.38
C ILE A 67 8.98 -22.82 -22.75
N GLY A 68 9.84 -21.80 -22.85
CA GLY A 68 9.46 -20.46 -22.44
C GLY A 68 10.29 -19.36 -23.06
N VAL A 69 9.75 -18.14 -23.01
CA VAL A 69 10.39 -16.92 -23.48
C VAL A 69 10.44 -15.91 -22.35
N ILE A 70 11.60 -15.28 -22.14
CA ILE A 70 11.76 -14.16 -21.21
C ILE A 70 12.14 -12.93 -22.00
N GLU A 71 11.32 -11.88 -21.86
CA GLU A 71 11.64 -10.55 -22.36
C GLU A 71 11.93 -9.63 -21.18
N THR A 72 13.06 -8.94 -21.25
CA THR A 72 13.47 -7.98 -20.22
C THR A 72 13.33 -6.56 -20.73
N LYS A 73 13.06 -5.63 -19.81
CA LYS A 73 13.18 -4.22 -20.09
C LYS A 73 14.00 -3.54 -19.00
N SER A 74 14.85 -2.61 -19.43
CA SER A 74 15.48 -1.64 -18.54
C SER A 74 14.40 -0.90 -17.75
N GLY A 75 14.76 -0.41 -16.56
CA GLY A 75 13.86 0.36 -15.70
C GLY A 75 13.03 1.40 -16.45
N GLY A 76 11.77 1.57 -16.04
CA GLY A 76 10.89 2.61 -16.58
C GLY A 76 10.40 2.41 -18.02
N LYS A 77 10.39 1.17 -18.52
CA LYS A 77 9.63 0.76 -19.72
C LYS A 77 8.50 -0.19 -19.31
N SER A 78 7.46 -0.27 -20.14
CA SER A 78 6.24 -1.05 -19.88
C SER A 78 6.51 -2.54 -19.77
N LEU A 79 6.22 -3.09 -18.59
CA LEU A 79 6.12 -4.53 -18.37
C LEU A 79 5.06 -5.14 -19.29
N THR A 80 3.96 -4.43 -19.52
CA THR A 80 2.93 -4.85 -20.48
C THR A 80 3.47 -4.96 -21.90
N LYS A 81 4.25 -3.97 -22.39
CA LYS A 81 4.89 -4.07 -23.71
C LYS A 81 5.92 -5.21 -23.77
N ALA A 82 6.63 -5.47 -22.68
CA ALA A 82 7.53 -6.61 -22.58
C ALA A 82 6.75 -7.92 -22.68
N LEU A 83 5.59 -8.00 -22.03
CA LEU A 83 4.72 -9.17 -22.07
C LEU A 83 4.11 -9.38 -23.46
N ASP A 84 3.67 -8.31 -24.14
CA ASP A 84 3.18 -8.38 -25.51
C ASP A 84 4.28 -8.88 -26.46
N GLN A 85 5.50 -8.36 -26.33
CA GLN A 85 6.66 -8.82 -27.10
C GLN A 85 7.02 -10.28 -26.80
N ALA A 86 7.05 -10.67 -25.53
CA ALA A 86 7.30 -12.04 -25.12
C ALA A 86 6.21 -12.98 -25.67
N THR A 87 4.95 -12.51 -25.76
CA THR A 87 3.83 -13.26 -26.34
C THR A 87 4.03 -13.45 -27.84
N GLU A 88 4.36 -12.39 -28.60
CA GLU A 88 4.70 -12.50 -30.03
C GLU A 88 5.82 -13.54 -30.27
N TYR A 89 6.88 -13.50 -29.46
CA TYR A 89 7.98 -14.44 -29.58
C TYR A 89 7.59 -15.87 -29.19
N ALA A 90 6.79 -16.04 -28.14
CA ALA A 90 6.30 -17.33 -27.69
C ALA A 90 5.41 -18.00 -28.74
N GLU A 91 4.52 -17.24 -29.40
CA GLU A 91 3.71 -17.71 -30.54
C GLU A 91 4.58 -18.20 -31.69
N MET A 92 5.64 -17.46 -32.03
CA MET A 92 6.57 -17.84 -33.10
C MET A 92 7.38 -19.09 -32.77
N LEU A 93 7.70 -19.30 -31.49
CA LEU A 93 8.55 -20.38 -31.01
C LEU A 93 7.78 -21.61 -30.54
N ASP A 94 6.44 -21.53 -30.50
CA ASP A 94 5.57 -22.54 -29.88
C ASP A 94 5.95 -22.80 -28.41
N ALA A 95 6.38 -21.74 -27.70
CA ALA A 95 6.86 -21.80 -26.33
C ALA A 95 5.69 -21.52 -25.36
N PRO A 96 5.25 -22.48 -24.53
CA PRO A 96 4.02 -22.30 -23.76
C PRO A 96 4.12 -21.29 -22.61
N LEU A 97 5.32 -20.99 -22.11
CA LEU A 97 5.55 -20.15 -20.94
C LEU A 97 6.11 -18.78 -21.33
N ILE A 98 5.50 -17.72 -20.80
CA ILE A 98 5.84 -16.34 -21.13
C ILE A 98 6.22 -15.62 -19.85
N PHE A 99 7.37 -14.94 -19.86
CA PHE A 99 7.86 -14.12 -18.76
C PHE A 99 8.21 -12.73 -19.28
N ALA A 100 7.71 -11.72 -18.60
CA ALA A 100 8.05 -10.33 -18.82
C ALA A 100 8.65 -9.76 -17.56
N MET A 101 9.84 -9.16 -17.64
CA MET A 101 10.55 -8.65 -16.48
C MET A 101 11.01 -7.21 -16.65
N ASN A 102 10.89 -6.44 -15.57
CA ASN A 102 11.59 -5.18 -15.37
C ASN A 102 12.23 -5.19 -13.97
N ASN A 103 12.87 -4.12 -13.51
CA ASN A 103 13.72 -4.12 -12.32
C ASN A 103 12.98 -4.55 -11.04
N GLY A 104 12.97 -5.86 -10.75
CA GLY A 104 12.36 -6.47 -9.56
C GLY A 104 10.92 -6.96 -9.75
N PHE A 105 10.24 -6.71 -10.88
CA PHE A 105 8.91 -7.26 -11.14
C PHE A 105 8.92 -8.24 -12.31
N CYS A 106 8.11 -9.29 -12.20
CA CYS A 106 7.90 -10.28 -13.25
C CYS A 106 6.40 -10.52 -13.42
N GLU A 107 5.93 -10.46 -14.66
CA GLU A 107 4.60 -10.94 -15.05
C GLU A 107 4.76 -12.25 -15.83
N THR A 108 3.88 -13.22 -15.53
CA THR A 108 3.86 -14.51 -16.21
C THR A 108 2.58 -14.71 -16.99
N ARG A 109 2.64 -15.48 -18.07
CA ARG A 109 1.47 -15.88 -18.84
C ARG A 109 1.68 -17.24 -19.47
N HIS A 110 0.61 -18.03 -19.58
CA HIS A 110 0.58 -19.23 -20.39
C HIS A 110 0.02 -18.90 -21.78
N LEU A 111 0.74 -19.28 -22.83
CA LEU A 111 0.44 -18.91 -24.21
C LEU A 111 -0.98 -19.33 -24.64
N TYR A 112 -1.38 -20.58 -24.38
CA TYR A 112 -2.63 -21.10 -24.93
C TYR A 112 -3.87 -20.68 -24.16
N THR A 113 -3.75 -20.44 -22.85
CA THR A 113 -4.88 -20.04 -22.01
C THR A 113 -4.98 -18.53 -21.86
N GLN A 114 -3.90 -17.81 -22.21
CA GLN A 114 -3.76 -16.35 -22.04
C GLN A 114 -3.95 -15.89 -20.58
N LYS A 115 -3.77 -16.81 -19.62
CA LYS A 115 -3.91 -16.56 -18.18
C LYS A 115 -2.54 -16.54 -17.49
N PRO A 116 -2.41 -15.88 -16.33
CA PRO A 116 -1.22 -15.97 -15.49
C PRO A 116 -0.90 -17.41 -15.10
N LEU A 117 0.36 -17.68 -14.77
CA LEU A 117 0.77 -18.98 -14.23
C LEU A 117 0.37 -19.07 -12.76
N PHE A 118 -0.07 -20.25 -12.34
CA PHE A 118 -0.41 -20.56 -10.96
C PHE A 118 0.36 -21.78 -10.48
N ILE A 119 0.97 -21.66 -9.30
CA ILE A 119 1.58 -22.75 -8.56
C ILE A 119 0.84 -22.85 -7.23
N ASP A 120 0.23 -24.02 -6.96
CA ASP A 120 -0.47 -24.28 -5.70
C ASP A 120 -1.52 -23.19 -5.37
N GLU A 121 -2.35 -22.87 -6.36
CA GLU A 121 -3.38 -21.80 -6.34
C GLU A 121 -2.84 -20.35 -6.26
N ASN A 122 -1.53 -20.15 -6.14
CA ASN A 122 -0.90 -18.82 -6.08
C ASN A 122 -0.43 -18.39 -7.47
N GLU A 123 -0.76 -17.16 -7.85
CA GLU A 123 -0.24 -16.56 -9.08
C GLU A 123 1.28 -16.35 -8.97
N VAL A 124 1.99 -16.75 -10.01
CA VAL A 124 3.44 -16.65 -10.09
C VAL A 124 3.84 -15.31 -10.69
N ASN A 125 4.58 -14.51 -9.93
CA ASN A 125 5.07 -13.19 -10.34
C ASN A 125 6.61 -13.13 -10.28
N GLU A 126 7.26 -14.24 -10.66
CA GLU A 126 8.71 -14.44 -10.66
C GLU A 126 9.11 -15.50 -11.69
N LEU A 127 10.40 -15.72 -11.88
CA LEU A 127 10.89 -16.83 -12.70
C LEU A 127 10.75 -18.15 -11.94
N ILE A 128 10.37 -19.20 -12.65
CA ILE A 128 10.10 -20.53 -12.07
C ILE A 128 11.31 -21.46 -12.15
N ARG A 129 11.33 -22.49 -11.29
CA ARG A 129 12.33 -23.56 -11.30
C ARG A 129 12.20 -24.45 -12.54
N VAL A 130 13.29 -25.08 -12.97
CA VAL A 130 13.29 -26.01 -14.12
C VAL A 130 12.25 -27.11 -13.97
N ASN A 131 12.08 -27.65 -12.76
CA ASN A 131 11.12 -28.72 -12.50
C ASN A 131 9.66 -28.23 -12.56
N GLU A 132 9.41 -26.98 -12.14
CA GLU A 132 8.09 -26.35 -12.22
C GLU A 132 7.71 -26.09 -13.69
N ALA A 133 8.67 -25.59 -14.48
CA ALA A 133 8.49 -25.42 -15.91
C ALA A 133 8.14 -26.76 -16.59
N LYS A 134 8.84 -27.85 -16.25
CA LYS A 134 8.52 -29.19 -16.79
C LYS A 134 7.08 -29.60 -16.45
N GLU A 135 6.63 -29.39 -15.23
CA GLU A 135 5.27 -29.73 -14.82
C GLU A 135 4.21 -28.94 -15.60
N PHE A 136 4.40 -27.63 -15.83
CA PHE A 136 3.48 -26.84 -16.66
C PHE A 136 3.37 -27.40 -18.08
N ILE A 137 4.50 -27.81 -18.66
CA ILE A 137 4.54 -28.37 -20.01
C ILE A 137 3.93 -29.78 -20.05
N LEU A 138 4.14 -30.60 -19.02
CA LEU A 138 3.57 -31.95 -18.89
C LEU A 138 2.04 -31.92 -18.76
N GLN A 139 1.52 -30.95 -18.00
CA GLN A 139 0.10 -30.84 -17.69
C GLN A 139 -0.68 -29.94 -18.67
N GLU A 140 0.01 -29.25 -19.59
CA GLU A 140 -0.55 -28.37 -20.62
C GLU A 140 -1.58 -27.36 -20.07
N THR A 141 -1.27 -26.77 -18.93
CA THR A 141 -2.18 -25.91 -18.15
C THR A 141 -1.45 -24.67 -17.68
N ASN A 142 -2.19 -23.62 -17.32
CA ASN A 142 -1.62 -22.45 -16.65
C ASN A 142 -1.58 -22.58 -15.13
N GLY A 143 -1.96 -23.74 -14.57
CA GLY A 143 -1.96 -23.96 -13.13
C GLY A 143 -1.52 -25.37 -12.77
N ILE A 144 -0.45 -25.50 -11.99
CA ILE A 144 0.10 -26.78 -11.55
C ILE A 144 0.17 -26.89 -10.02
N TYR A 145 0.28 -28.13 -9.57
CA TYR A 145 0.53 -28.47 -8.19
C TYR A 145 1.85 -29.24 -8.11
N ILE A 146 2.91 -28.59 -7.62
CA ILE A 146 4.27 -29.17 -7.56
C ILE A 146 4.54 -29.76 -6.18
N THR A 147 3.90 -29.19 -5.17
CA THR A 147 3.95 -29.71 -3.82
C THR A 147 3.19 -31.05 -3.80
N PRO A 148 3.80 -32.16 -3.34
CA PRO A 148 3.12 -33.45 -3.24
C PRO A 148 1.77 -33.29 -2.53
N LYS A 149 0.75 -34.04 -2.95
CA LYS A 149 -0.58 -33.91 -2.34
C LYS A 149 -0.52 -34.06 -0.82
N GLU A 150 0.38 -34.88 -0.26
CA GLU A 150 0.59 -34.99 1.19
C GLU A 150 1.16 -33.72 1.84
N ILE A 151 1.94 -32.90 1.12
CA ILE A 151 2.53 -31.64 1.60
C ILE A 151 1.60 -30.42 1.32
N LEU A 152 0.79 -30.46 0.27
CA LEU A 152 -0.32 -29.50 0.07
C LEU A 152 -1.41 -29.69 1.11
N VAL A 153 -1.71 -30.97 1.37
CA VAL A 153 -2.47 -31.39 2.53
C VAL A 153 -1.74 -30.95 3.78
N SER A 154 -0.40 -31.01 3.89
CA SER A 154 0.32 -30.46 5.06
C SER A 154 0.26 -28.93 5.19
N ARG A 155 0.21 -28.10 4.14
CA ARG A 155 0.00 -26.62 4.29
C ARG A 155 -1.43 -26.32 4.76
N LYS A 156 -2.43 -26.97 4.16
CA LYS A 156 -3.83 -26.85 4.59
C LYS A 156 -4.05 -27.48 5.97
N GLU A 157 -3.40 -28.59 6.29
CA GLU A 157 -3.41 -29.27 7.59
C GLU A 157 -2.65 -28.47 8.63
N LEU A 158 -1.52 -27.87 8.29
CA LEU A 158 -0.80 -26.98 9.18
C LEU A 158 -1.70 -25.78 9.45
N ILE A 159 -2.24 -25.10 8.44
CA ILE A 159 -3.26 -24.05 8.63
C ILE A 159 -4.48 -24.55 9.45
N ASN A 160 -4.93 -25.79 9.27
CA ASN A 160 -6.08 -26.36 10.00
C ASN A 160 -5.74 -26.73 11.45
N VAL A 161 -4.56 -27.31 11.71
CA VAL A 161 -3.98 -27.57 13.03
C VAL A 161 -3.86 -26.26 13.75
N PHE A 162 -3.30 -25.23 13.10
CA PHE A 162 -3.22 -23.89 13.62
C PHE A 162 -4.61 -23.29 13.92
N LYS A 163 -5.59 -23.38 13.01
CA LYS A 163 -6.97 -22.91 13.26
C LYS A 163 -7.60 -23.63 14.45
N LYS A 164 -7.40 -24.95 14.55
CA LYS A 164 -7.90 -25.79 15.64
C LYS A 164 -7.27 -25.37 16.97
N LEU A 165 -5.95 -25.24 17.02
CA LEU A 165 -5.21 -24.83 18.21
C LEU A 165 -5.55 -23.40 18.63
N ASN A 166 -5.68 -22.46 17.68
CA ASN A 166 -6.08 -21.09 17.97
C ASN A 166 -7.49 -21.00 18.59
N ASN A 167 -8.42 -21.86 18.14
CA ASN A 167 -9.74 -21.99 18.75
C ASN A 167 -9.68 -22.62 20.15
N SER A 168 -8.83 -23.64 20.35
CA SER A 168 -8.62 -24.27 21.66
C SER A 168 -8.05 -23.27 22.67
N LEU A 169 -6.99 -22.53 22.30
CA LEU A 169 -6.38 -21.49 23.13
C LEU A 169 -7.34 -20.36 23.50
N ARG A 170 -8.33 -20.04 22.65
CA ARG A 170 -9.38 -19.07 22.98
C ARG A 170 -10.28 -19.53 24.13
N GLY A 171 -10.48 -20.84 24.28
CA GLY A 171 -11.27 -21.44 25.36
C GLY A 171 -10.59 -21.36 26.73
N GLU A 172 -9.26 -21.25 26.77
CA GLU A 172 -8.43 -21.25 27.99
C GLU A 172 -8.27 -19.86 28.63
N GLY A 173 -9.05 -18.86 28.20
CA GLY A 173 -9.04 -17.51 28.78
C GLY A 173 -8.02 -16.53 28.17
N LEU A 174 -7.17 -16.97 27.23
CA LEU A 174 -6.33 -16.09 26.41
C LEU A 174 -7.20 -15.38 25.35
N ARG A 175 -7.67 -14.17 25.68
CA ARG A 175 -8.57 -13.40 24.81
C ARG A 175 -7.83 -12.60 23.73
N ALA A 176 -6.57 -12.21 23.96
CA ALA A 176 -5.76 -11.48 23.01
C ALA A 176 -5.23 -12.38 21.88
N GLY A 177 -5.18 -11.87 20.64
CA GLY A 177 -4.67 -12.63 19.48
C GLY A 177 -3.18 -12.93 19.57
N ILE A 178 -2.40 -11.94 20.01
CA ILE A 178 -0.92 -12.00 20.05
C ILE A 178 -0.40 -12.94 21.13
N GLU A 179 -1.05 -13.02 22.29
CA GLU A 179 -0.69 -13.97 23.34
C GLU A 179 -0.84 -15.42 22.83
N ARG A 180 -1.95 -15.72 22.16
CA ARG A 180 -2.19 -17.05 21.55
C ARG A 180 -1.16 -17.37 20.46
N LEU A 181 -0.82 -16.39 19.62
CA LEU A 181 0.24 -16.50 18.61
C LEU A 181 1.60 -16.86 19.25
N SER A 182 1.97 -16.17 20.33
CA SER A 182 3.24 -16.39 21.03
C SER A 182 3.33 -17.78 21.67
N GLU A 183 2.26 -18.25 22.32
CA GLU A 183 2.21 -19.60 22.91
C GLU A 183 2.34 -20.70 21.85
N PHE A 184 1.59 -20.55 20.77
CA PHE A 184 1.67 -21.47 19.65
C PHE A 184 3.09 -21.47 19.03
N ALA A 185 3.66 -20.28 18.78
CA ALA A 185 4.96 -20.15 18.15
C ALA A 185 6.07 -20.77 19.01
N ASN A 186 6.02 -20.62 20.34
CA ASN A 186 6.94 -21.30 21.26
C ASN A 186 6.99 -22.82 21.05
N ILE A 187 5.82 -23.48 20.97
CA ILE A 187 5.76 -24.95 20.85
C ILE A 187 6.09 -25.40 19.43
N LEU A 188 5.67 -24.66 18.41
CA LEU A 188 6.07 -24.93 17.02
C LEU A 188 7.59 -24.89 16.85
N PHE A 189 8.24 -23.90 17.45
CA PHE A 189 9.68 -23.78 17.42
C PHE A 189 10.38 -24.88 18.20
N LEU A 190 9.85 -25.25 19.36
CA LEU A 190 10.35 -26.39 20.12
C LEU A 190 10.32 -27.67 19.28
N LYS A 191 9.22 -27.91 18.54
CA LYS A 191 9.11 -29.02 17.57
C LYS A 191 10.19 -28.95 16.51
N LEU A 192 10.32 -27.82 15.82
CA LEU A 192 11.32 -27.60 14.76
C LEU A 192 12.76 -27.84 15.27
N TYR A 193 13.08 -27.25 16.41
CA TYR A 193 14.40 -27.37 17.03
C TYR A 193 14.73 -28.82 17.37
N THR A 194 13.79 -29.52 18.02
CA THR A 194 13.99 -30.91 18.44
C THR A 194 14.04 -31.90 17.28
N GLU A 195 13.34 -31.63 16.17
CA GLU A 195 13.48 -32.42 14.94
C GLU A 195 14.82 -32.20 14.25
N ASN A 196 15.27 -30.96 14.15
CA ASN A 196 16.54 -30.62 13.50
C ASN A 196 17.75 -31.14 14.30
N ALA A 197 17.69 -31.02 15.63
CA ALA A 197 18.76 -31.47 16.52
C ALA A 197 18.71 -32.98 16.82
N ASN A 198 17.63 -33.67 16.43
CA ASN A 198 17.39 -35.10 16.65
C ASN A 198 17.59 -35.55 18.12
N THR A 199 17.15 -34.72 19.08
CA THR A 199 17.49 -34.84 20.51
C THR A 199 16.60 -35.80 21.30
N GLY A 200 15.57 -36.39 20.69
CA GLY A 200 14.57 -37.22 21.38
C GLY A 200 13.64 -36.46 22.35
N ILE A 201 13.94 -35.20 22.66
CA ILE A 201 13.22 -34.32 23.60
C ILE A 201 11.72 -34.26 23.28
N TRP A 202 11.36 -34.16 21.99
CA TRP A 202 9.96 -34.15 21.57
C TRP A 202 9.19 -35.40 22.00
N ASN A 203 9.83 -36.57 21.91
CA ASN A 203 9.22 -37.83 22.33
C ASN A 203 9.04 -37.88 23.85
N SER A 204 9.99 -37.34 24.63
CA SER A 204 9.86 -37.23 26.08
C SER A 204 8.68 -36.35 26.48
N LEU A 205 8.48 -35.21 25.80
CA LEU A 205 7.34 -34.30 26.01
C LEU A 205 5.99 -34.97 25.74
N LYS A 206 5.91 -35.88 24.76
CA LYS A 206 4.68 -36.63 24.47
C LYS A 206 4.27 -37.57 25.60
N SER A 207 5.25 -38.24 26.21
CA SER A 207 5.03 -39.20 27.29
C SER A 207 4.91 -38.57 28.68
N LEU A 208 5.18 -37.27 28.82
CA LEU A 208 5.21 -36.59 30.11
C LEU A 208 3.81 -36.49 30.75
N ASP A 209 3.79 -36.66 32.07
CA ASP A 209 2.61 -36.46 32.90
C ASP A 209 2.22 -34.99 32.97
N ASN A 210 0.92 -34.74 33.10
CA ASN A 210 0.35 -33.39 33.03
C ASN A 210 0.95 -32.44 34.09
N ASP A 211 1.23 -32.94 35.29
CA ASP A 211 1.74 -32.14 36.41
C ASP A 211 3.17 -31.61 36.16
N LEU A 212 3.95 -32.29 35.32
CA LEU A 212 5.34 -31.93 35.01
C LEU A 212 5.51 -31.27 33.64
N LEU A 213 4.50 -31.35 32.78
CA LEU A 213 4.60 -30.98 31.37
C LEU A 213 4.96 -29.50 31.17
N ILE A 214 4.25 -28.58 31.81
CA ILE A 214 4.47 -27.13 31.64
C ILE A 214 5.86 -26.73 32.17
N ASN A 215 6.22 -27.16 33.38
CA ASN A 215 7.51 -26.83 33.98
C ASN A 215 8.68 -27.37 33.15
N THR A 216 8.58 -28.62 32.68
CA THR A 216 9.61 -29.22 31.84
C THR A 216 9.73 -28.51 30.49
N THR A 217 8.59 -28.18 29.87
CA THR A 217 8.57 -27.43 28.59
C THR A 217 9.22 -26.06 28.76
N ASN A 218 8.92 -25.34 29.84
CA ASN A 218 9.51 -24.04 30.13
C ASN A 218 11.03 -24.12 30.34
N ASN A 219 11.52 -25.13 31.05
CA ASN A 219 12.96 -25.33 31.23
C ASN A 219 13.67 -25.55 29.89
N ILE A 220 13.11 -26.39 29.02
CA ILE A 220 13.67 -26.63 27.69
C ILE A 220 13.64 -25.36 26.84
N LEU A 221 12.54 -24.61 26.85
CA LEU A 221 12.44 -23.35 26.13
C LEU A 221 13.49 -22.33 26.59
N GLN A 222 13.76 -22.24 27.90
CA GLN A 222 14.82 -21.38 28.43
C GLN A 222 16.21 -21.83 28.00
N ASP A 223 16.48 -23.12 27.96
CA ASP A 223 17.77 -23.65 27.49
C ASP A 223 17.98 -23.39 26.00
N ILE A 224 16.93 -23.51 25.19
CA ILE A 224 16.95 -23.13 23.77
C ILE A 224 17.14 -21.61 23.64
N ASP A 225 16.45 -20.80 24.44
CA ASP A 225 16.56 -19.33 24.40
C ASP A 225 18.00 -18.85 24.57
N ARG A 226 18.73 -19.45 25.52
CA ARG A 226 20.15 -19.14 25.76
C ARG A 226 21.02 -19.41 24.53
N GLN A 227 20.70 -20.43 23.73
CA GLN A 227 21.47 -20.75 22.52
C GLN A 227 21.22 -19.75 21.39
N TYR A 228 20.05 -19.11 21.35
CA TYR A 228 19.69 -18.09 20.36
C TYR A 228 19.95 -16.65 20.84
N GLY A 229 20.79 -16.46 21.85
CA GLY A 229 21.17 -15.12 22.34
C GLY A 229 20.14 -14.44 23.25
N ALA A 230 19.22 -15.22 23.83
CA ALA A 230 18.11 -14.81 24.69
C ALA A 230 17.03 -13.95 24.00
N SER A 231 15.84 -13.85 24.62
CA SER A 231 14.66 -13.07 24.17
C SER A 231 13.95 -13.57 22.90
N VAL A 232 14.17 -14.83 22.52
CA VAL A 232 13.40 -15.54 21.50
C VAL A 232 12.26 -16.33 22.14
N PHE A 233 12.45 -16.88 23.33
CA PHE A 233 11.46 -17.69 24.03
C PHE A 233 11.11 -17.10 25.40
N THR A 234 9.88 -17.32 25.80
CA THR A 234 9.36 -16.99 27.14
C THR A 234 8.66 -18.21 27.69
N ASN A 235 8.56 -18.29 29.01
CA ASN A 235 7.71 -19.29 29.66
C ASN A 235 6.29 -19.21 29.09
N LEU A 236 5.70 -20.38 28.89
CA LEU A 236 4.31 -20.54 28.51
C LEU A 236 3.43 -19.86 29.56
N GLN A 237 2.47 -19.06 29.11
CA GLN A 237 1.44 -18.43 29.95
C GLN A 237 0.28 -19.39 30.27
N LEU A 238 0.25 -20.56 29.64
CA LEU A 238 -0.79 -21.56 29.83
C LEU A 238 -0.70 -22.19 31.21
N THR A 239 -1.85 -22.24 31.90
CA THR A 239 -2.00 -22.90 33.21
C THR A 239 -2.56 -24.32 33.08
N ASN A 240 -3.19 -24.65 31.95
CA ASN A 240 -3.80 -25.95 31.70
C ASN A 240 -2.85 -26.89 30.92
N PRO A 241 -2.30 -27.94 31.54
CA PRO A 241 -1.39 -28.87 30.87
C PRO A 241 -2.07 -29.70 29.77
N VAL A 242 -3.40 -29.86 29.80
CA VAL A 242 -4.15 -30.55 28.74
C VAL A 242 -4.06 -29.80 27.42
N ALA A 243 -4.12 -28.46 27.45
CA ALA A 243 -3.98 -27.63 26.26
C ALA A 243 -2.57 -27.76 25.64
N VAL A 244 -1.52 -27.81 26.47
CA VAL A 244 -0.14 -28.05 26.02
C VAL A 244 -0.01 -29.43 25.37
N LYS A 245 -0.62 -30.45 25.98
CA LYS A 245 -0.62 -31.82 25.45
C LYS A 245 -1.41 -31.94 24.14
N GLU A 246 -2.51 -31.20 23.99
CA GLU A 246 -3.24 -31.10 22.72
C GLU A 246 -2.39 -30.43 21.63
N MET A 247 -1.70 -29.33 21.94
CA MET A 247 -0.78 -28.67 21.00
C MET A 247 0.33 -29.62 20.54
N ILE A 248 0.99 -30.30 21.47
CA ILE A 248 2.02 -31.31 21.16
C ILE A 248 1.44 -32.40 20.27
N LYS A 249 0.25 -32.94 20.59
CA LYS A 249 -0.42 -34.00 19.82
C LYS A 249 -0.76 -33.56 18.40
N GLU A 250 -1.25 -32.34 18.20
CA GLU A 250 -1.59 -31.83 16.88
C GLU A 250 -0.34 -31.51 16.04
N LEU A 251 0.70 -30.94 16.67
CA LEU A 251 1.98 -30.67 16.00
C LEU A 251 2.80 -31.94 15.72
N ASP A 252 2.65 -33.00 16.50
CA ASP A 252 3.36 -34.28 16.27
C ASP A 252 2.97 -34.96 14.96
N LYS A 253 1.77 -34.67 14.45
CA LYS A 253 1.30 -35.16 13.15
C LYS A 253 2.11 -34.60 11.98
N LEU A 254 2.80 -33.47 12.21
CA LEU A 254 3.55 -32.75 11.20
C LEU A 254 5.03 -33.11 11.33
N LYS A 255 5.66 -33.46 10.20
CA LYS A 255 7.11 -33.60 10.11
C LYS A 255 7.68 -32.33 9.48
N LEU A 256 8.11 -31.40 10.32
CA LEU A 256 8.48 -30.07 9.88
C LEU A 256 9.89 -30.03 9.29
N SER A 257 10.84 -30.82 9.80
CA SER A 257 12.23 -30.80 9.30
C SER A 257 12.36 -31.10 7.79
N SER A 258 11.46 -31.92 7.23
CA SER A 258 11.44 -32.26 5.80
C SER A 258 10.78 -31.23 4.88
N ILE A 259 10.16 -30.19 5.44
CA ILE A 259 9.50 -29.13 4.66
C ILE A 259 10.54 -28.04 4.31
N ASP A 260 10.49 -27.54 3.09
CA ASP A 260 11.34 -26.42 2.62
C ASP A 260 11.20 -25.21 3.56
N THR A 261 12.29 -24.46 3.77
CA THR A 261 12.29 -23.22 4.58
C THR A 261 11.27 -22.22 4.06
N ASP A 262 11.14 -22.13 2.74
CA ASP A 262 10.25 -21.16 2.09
C ASP A 262 8.78 -21.48 2.43
N ILE A 263 8.40 -22.78 2.41
CA ILE A 263 7.06 -23.25 2.76
C ILE A 263 6.74 -23.00 4.25
N LYS A 264 7.73 -23.18 5.14
CA LYS A 264 7.56 -22.93 6.59
C LYS A 264 7.33 -21.44 6.87
N GLY A 265 8.15 -20.58 6.27
CA GLY A 265 8.03 -19.13 6.36
C GLY A 265 6.65 -18.66 5.91
N ASP A 266 6.26 -19.05 4.69
CA ASP A 266 4.96 -18.70 4.10
C ASP A 266 3.76 -19.12 4.95
N ALA A 267 3.82 -20.32 5.53
CA ALA A 267 2.71 -20.82 6.33
C ALA A 267 2.62 -20.10 7.68
N PHE A 268 3.75 -19.76 8.30
CA PHE A 268 3.79 -18.93 9.50
C PHE A 268 3.28 -17.52 9.22
N GLU A 269 3.62 -16.97 8.06
CA GLU A 269 3.15 -15.66 7.63
C GLU A 269 1.65 -15.59 7.37
N TYR A 270 1.12 -16.60 6.69
CA TYR A 270 -0.33 -16.75 6.54
C TYR A 270 -1.04 -16.80 7.90
N PHE A 271 -0.44 -17.47 8.88
CA PHE A 271 -0.98 -17.52 10.24
C PHE A 271 -0.92 -16.16 10.95
N LEU A 272 0.20 -15.44 10.87
CA LEU A 272 0.34 -14.09 11.40
C LEU A 272 -0.76 -13.16 10.85
N GLN A 273 -1.05 -13.24 9.55
CA GLN A 273 -2.13 -12.47 8.92
C GLN A 273 -3.52 -12.83 9.46
N GLN A 274 -3.82 -14.11 9.62
CA GLN A 274 -5.15 -14.55 10.05
C GLN A 274 -5.43 -14.25 11.52
N ALA A 275 -4.43 -14.46 12.38
CA ALA A 275 -4.55 -14.18 13.80
C ALA A 275 -4.65 -12.67 14.09
N THR A 276 -4.10 -11.82 13.22
CA THR A 276 -4.18 -10.36 13.34
C THR A 276 -5.44 -9.80 12.67
N ALA A 277 -5.96 -10.43 11.62
CA ALA A 277 -7.20 -10.01 10.93
C ALA A 277 -8.46 -10.11 11.80
N THR A 278 -8.44 -10.98 12.83
CA THR A 278 -9.62 -11.29 13.63
C THR A 278 -9.85 -10.39 14.84
N ASN A 279 -8.84 -9.63 15.28
CA ASN A 279 -8.93 -8.80 16.49
C ASN A 279 -8.41 -7.37 16.23
N ASN A 280 -9.33 -6.40 16.21
CA ASN A 280 -9.05 -4.95 16.21
C ASN A 280 -8.48 -4.43 17.56
N ASP A 281 -8.11 -5.32 18.49
CA ASP A 281 -7.95 -4.99 19.91
C ASP A 281 -6.60 -4.35 20.28
N LEU A 282 -5.64 -4.24 19.36
CA LEU A 282 -4.28 -3.81 19.73
C LEU A 282 -3.79 -2.52 19.04
N GLY A 283 -4.53 -1.96 18.08
CA GLY A 283 -4.10 -0.74 17.38
C GLY A 283 -2.78 -0.90 16.59
N GLU A 284 -2.32 -2.14 16.40
CA GLU A 284 -1.11 -2.48 15.66
C GLU A 284 -1.43 -2.61 14.17
N TYR A 285 -0.64 -1.92 13.34
CA TYR A 285 -0.85 -1.85 11.88
C TYR A 285 0.05 -2.85 11.17
N PHE A 286 -0.53 -3.96 10.71
CA PHE A 286 0.19 -4.89 9.84
C PHE A 286 0.30 -4.33 8.42
N THR A 287 1.50 -4.44 7.83
CA THR A 287 1.73 -4.07 6.44
C THR A 287 1.31 -5.22 5.53
N PRO A 288 0.39 -5.01 4.57
CA PRO A 288 0.02 -6.05 3.61
C PRO A 288 1.23 -6.52 2.78
N ARG A 289 1.29 -7.81 2.45
CA ARG A 289 2.45 -8.42 1.77
C ARG A 289 2.73 -7.86 0.39
N HIS A 290 1.68 -7.55 -0.37
CA HIS A 290 1.85 -6.93 -1.69
C HIS A 290 2.49 -5.54 -1.57
N ILE A 291 2.29 -4.83 -0.45
CA ILE A 291 2.95 -3.55 -0.16
C ILE A 291 4.40 -3.75 0.28
N THR A 292 4.69 -4.74 1.14
CA THR A 292 6.10 -5.05 1.52
C THR A 292 6.92 -5.43 0.30
N LYS A 293 6.41 -6.35 -0.53
CA LYS A 293 7.04 -6.77 -1.78
C LYS A 293 7.27 -5.61 -2.74
N THR A 294 6.25 -4.76 -2.93
CA THR A 294 6.39 -3.57 -3.79
C THR A 294 7.50 -2.64 -3.32
N ILE A 295 7.61 -2.37 -2.02
CA ILE A 295 8.64 -1.48 -1.46
C ILE A 295 10.02 -2.14 -1.52
N VAL A 296 10.14 -3.44 -1.22
CA VAL A 296 11.41 -4.16 -1.32
C VAL A 296 11.90 -4.19 -2.77
N ASN A 297 11.03 -4.48 -3.73
CA ASN A 297 11.34 -4.40 -5.16
C ASN A 297 11.78 -3.00 -5.56
N LEU A 298 11.09 -1.98 -5.07
CA LEU A 298 11.39 -0.58 -5.35
C LEU A 298 12.78 -0.16 -4.88
N VAL A 299 13.13 -0.58 -3.67
CA VAL A 299 14.41 -0.28 -3.03
C VAL A 299 15.52 -1.18 -3.56
N ASN A 300 15.18 -2.39 -4.00
CA ASN A 300 16.08 -3.39 -4.57
C ASN A 300 17.34 -3.61 -3.72
N PRO A 301 17.21 -4.12 -2.48
CA PRO A 301 18.36 -4.40 -1.61
C PRO A 301 19.30 -5.43 -2.25
N LYS A 302 20.60 -5.26 -2.03
CA LYS A 302 21.67 -6.07 -2.64
C LYS A 302 22.44 -6.85 -1.59
N TYR A 303 23.02 -7.95 -2.03
CA TYR A 303 23.94 -8.72 -1.21
C TYR A 303 25.10 -7.85 -0.68
N GLY A 304 25.37 -7.96 0.62
CA GLY A 304 26.40 -7.20 1.31
C GLY A 304 25.96 -5.84 1.85
N GLU A 305 24.76 -5.38 1.52
CA GLU A 305 24.13 -4.22 2.16
C GLU A 305 23.53 -4.61 3.51
N LYS A 306 23.48 -3.65 4.45
CA LYS A 306 22.73 -3.79 5.71
C LYS A 306 21.35 -3.14 5.57
N ILE A 307 20.31 -3.92 5.86
CA ILE A 307 18.90 -3.54 5.78
C ILE A 307 18.33 -3.42 7.18
N TYR A 308 17.59 -2.34 7.43
CA TYR A 308 17.05 -2.04 8.75
C TYR A 308 15.58 -1.64 8.72
N ASP A 309 14.79 -2.26 9.59
CA ASP A 309 13.43 -1.84 9.92
C ASP A 309 13.36 -1.39 11.40
N PRO A 310 13.28 -0.07 11.68
CA PRO A 310 13.19 0.46 13.04
C PRO A 310 11.90 0.15 13.80
N PHE A 311 10.87 -0.33 13.10
CA PHE A 311 9.53 -0.59 13.63
C PHE A 311 8.99 -1.90 13.05
N CYS A 312 9.77 -2.97 13.21
CA CYS A 312 9.63 -4.15 12.36
C CYS A 312 8.36 -4.97 12.59
N GLY A 313 7.64 -4.76 13.70
CA GLY A 313 6.46 -5.56 14.03
C GLY A 313 6.84 -7.04 14.05
N THR A 314 6.18 -7.85 13.22
CA THR A 314 6.48 -9.28 13.05
C THR A 314 7.54 -9.59 11.99
N GLY A 315 8.26 -8.59 11.49
CA GLY A 315 9.40 -8.76 10.58
C GLY A 315 9.07 -8.81 9.10
N GLY A 316 7.89 -8.35 8.67
CA GLY A 316 7.41 -8.58 7.30
C GLY A 316 8.26 -7.95 6.20
N PHE A 317 8.84 -6.77 6.42
CA PHE A 317 9.81 -6.18 5.49
C PHE A 317 11.15 -6.91 5.50
N LEU A 318 11.52 -7.45 6.65
CA LEU A 318 12.81 -8.09 6.87
C LEU A 318 12.88 -9.46 6.20
N THR A 319 11.80 -10.24 6.30
CA THR A 319 11.67 -11.52 5.58
C THR A 319 11.68 -11.30 4.07
N GLU A 320 10.87 -10.36 3.57
CA GLU A 320 10.82 -10.02 2.15
C GLU A 320 12.19 -9.54 1.61
N ALA A 321 12.90 -8.71 2.38
CA ALA A 321 14.24 -8.25 1.97
C ALA A 321 15.27 -9.38 1.97
N PHE A 322 15.19 -10.30 2.93
CA PHE A 322 16.06 -11.48 2.98
C PHE A 322 15.84 -12.39 1.76
N ASP A 323 14.58 -12.72 1.47
CA ASP A 323 14.20 -13.55 0.33
C ASP A 323 14.60 -12.88 -1.00
N HIS A 324 14.37 -11.58 -1.14
CA HIS A 324 14.79 -10.81 -2.31
C HIS A 324 16.30 -10.90 -2.56
N ILE A 325 17.13 -10.82 -1.52
CA ILE A 325 18.60 -10.93 -1.69
C ILE A 325 19.00 -12.36 -2.00
N LYS A 326 18.42 -13.34 -1.30
CA LYS A 326 18.67 -14.78 -1.48
C LYS A 326 18.35 -15.21 -2.91
N ASP A 327 17.20 -14.80 -3.45
CA ASP A 327 16.75 -15.18 -4.79
C ASP A 327 17.57 -14.54 -5.91
N ASN A 328 18.09 -13.33 -5.68
CA ASN A 328 18.82 -12.56 -6.70
C ASN A 328 20.36 -12.71 -6.62
N THR A 329 20.87 -13.53 -5.70
CA THR A 329 22.32 -13.72 -5.49
C THR A 329 22.69 -15.20 -5.56
N LEU A 330 23.74 -15.53 -6.30
CA LEU A 330 24.31 -16.88 -6.29
C LEU A 330 25.09 -17.09 -4.99
N ILE A 331 24.53 -17.87 -4.08
CA ILE A 331 25.17 -18.20 -2.80
C ILE A 331 25.24 -19.72 -2.69
N ALA A 332 26.46 -20.26 -2.65
CA ALA A 332 26.65 -21.69 -2.42
C ALA A 332 26.31 -22.04 -0.96
N ASN A 333 25.71 -23.21 -0.73
CA ASN A 333 25.42 -23.70 0.61
C ASN A 333 26.70 -23.87 1.44
N ASN A 334 26.65 -23.51 2.73
CA ASN A 334 27.75 -23.47 3.70
C ASN A 334 28.93 -22.58 3.29
N SER A 335 28.70 -21.59 2.43
CA SER A 335 29.73 -20.63 2.02
C SER A 335 29.89 -19.51 3.06
N SER A 336 31.03 -18.83 3.01
CA SER A 336 31.24 -17.59 3.79
C SER A 336 30.20 -16.51 3.44
N GLU A 337 29.70 -16.59 2.21
CA GLU A 337 28.74 -15.70 1.64
C GLU A 337 27.35 -15.90 2.24
N GLU A 338 26.96 -17.16 2.48
CA GLU A 338 25.74 -17.53 3.18
C GLU A 338 25.78 -17.08 4.65
N ILE A 339 26.91 -17.24 5.32
CA ILE A 339 27.11 -16.76 6.69
C ILE A 339 26.95 -15.24 6.73
N LYS A 340 27.55 -14.50 5.79
CA LYS A 340 27.40 -13.05 5.73
C LYS A 340 25.95 -12.63 5.45
N LEU A 341 25.23 -13.35 4.59
CA LEU A 341 23.81 -13.12 4.36
C LEU A 341 23.01 -13.24 5.67
N LYS A 342 23.19 -14.36 6.37
CA LYS A 342 22.47 -14.72 7.61
C LYS A 342 22.79 -13.83 8.82
N HIS A 343 24.03 -13.36 8.95
CA HIS A 343 24.48 -12.72 10.20
C HIS A 343 24.67 -11.20 10.08
N ASN A 344 24.84 -10.65 8.88
CA ASN A 344 25.30 -9.26 8.70
C ASN A 344 24.44 -8.43 7.74
N THR A 345 23.21 -8.88 7.46
CA THR A 345 22.34 -8.26 6.43
C THR A 345 21.08 -7.66 7.02
N ILE A 346 20.36 -8.40 7.87
CA ILE A 346 19.01 -8.03 8.31
C ILE A 346 19.00 -7.57 9.78
N PHE A 347 18.44 -6.39 10.02
CA PHE A 347 18.36 -5.79 11.34
C PHE A 347 16.98 -5.20 11.61
N GLY A 348 16.50 -5.30 12.85
CA GLY A 348 15.17 -4.81 13.20
C GLY A 348 15.05 -4.37 14.66
N ARG A 349 14.14 -3.45 14.92
CA ARG A 349 13.76 -3.07 16.29
C ARG A 349 12.24 -3.03 16.42
N GLU A 350 11.77 -3.47 17.58
CA GLU A 350 10.36 -3.45 17.94
C GLU A 350 10.24 -3.19 19.44
N ILE A 351 9.31 -2.33 19.85
CA ILE A 351 9.15 -1.95 21.26
C ILE A 351 8.36 -3.01 22.04
N THR A 352 7.40 -3.67 21.39
CA THR A 352 6.52 -4.66 22.01
C THR A 352 7.12 -6.06 21.97
N SER A 353 6.43 -7.03 22.57
CA SER A 353 6.77 -8.45 22.49
C SER A 353 6.71 -9.01 21.06
N ASN A 354 6.22 -8.26 20.07
CA ASN A 354 6.25 -8.66 18.66
C ASN A 354 7.67 -8.86 18.12
N ALA A 355 8.68 -8.26 18.75
CA ALA A 355 10.09 -8.54 18.46
C ALA A 355 10.38 -10.06 18.45
N LYS A 356 9.74 -10.80 19.36
CA LYS A 356 9.83 -12.26 19.46
C LYS A 356 9.28 -12.95 18.22
N LEU A 357 8.10 -12.53 17.77
CA LEU A 357 7.47 -13.06 16.56
C LEU A 357 8.32 -12.75 15.33
N ALA A 358 8.91 -11.56 15.25
CA ALA A 358 9.87 -11.23 14.18
C ALA A 358 11.11 -12.12 14.19
N LYS A 359 11.72 -12.36 15.37
CA LYS A 359 12.87 -13.28 15.49
C LYS A 359 12.54 -14.68 15.00
N MET A 360 11.43 -15.22 15.49
CA MET A 360 10.88 -16.51 15.06
C MET A 360 10.68 -16.51 13.54
N ASN A 361 10.01 -15.49 13.01
CA ASN A 361 9.75 -15.39 11.59
C ASN A 361 11.03 -15.44 10.74
N MET A 362 12.06 -14.66 11.11
CA MET A 362 13.36 -14.68 10.43
C MET A 362 14.06 -16.05 10.50
N ILE A 363 13.97 -16.75 11.65
CA ILE A 363 14.56 -18.10 11.78
C ILE A 363 13.86 -19.09 10.83
N LEU A 364 12.53 -19.01 10.66
CA LEU A 364 11.80 -19.88 9.73
C LEU A 364 12.19 -19.65 8.27
N HIS A 365 12.49 -18.40 7.91
CA HIS A 365 12.96 -18.02 6.57
C HIS A 365 14.45 -18.38 6.34
N GLY A 366 15.16 -18.84 7.38
CA GLY A 366 16.51 -19.38 7.26
C GLY A 366 17.63 -18.38 7.56
N ASP A 367 17.31 -17.20 8.10
CA ASP A 367 18.30 -16.18 8.50
C ASP A 367 19.21 -16.67 9.65
N GLY A 368 18.73 -17.59 10.49
CA GLY A 368 19.56 -18.34 11.43
C GLY A 368 20.16 -17.56 12.63
N HIS A 369 20.08 -16.22 12.69
CA HIS A 369 20.70 -15.44 13.79
C HIS A 369 20.09 -14.04 14.04
N SER A 370 18.75 -13.94 13.98
CA SER A 370 17.93 -12.73 14.01
C SER A 370 18.55 -11.45 14.62
N GLY A 371 18.93 -10.47 13.78
CA GLY A 371 19.36 -9.11 14.15
C GLY A 371 18.26 -8.20 14.71
N ILE A 372 17.25 -8.80 15.34
CA ILE A 372 16.06 -8.13 15.88
C ILE A 372 16.25 -7.85 17.36
N CYS A 373 15.89 -6.66 17.82
CA CYS A 373 15.96 -6.28 19.23
C CYS A 373 14.62 -5.77 19.75
N GLN A 374 14.22 -6.22 20.95
CA GLN A 374 13.10 -5.60 21.66
C GLN A 374 13.58 -4.34 22.38
N ILE A 375 13.32 -3.16 21.79
CA ILE A 375 13.84 -1.89 22.29
C ILE A 375 12.99 -0.71 21.78
N ASP A 376 12.86 0.33 22.60
CA ASP A 376 12.30 1.60 22.13
C ASP A 376 13.30 2.28 21.20
N THR A 377 13.00 2.24 19.90
CA THR A 377 13.81 2.85 18.86
C THR A 377 14.00 4.35 19.06
N LEU A 378 12.97 5.07 19.52
CA LEU A 378 13.01 6.52 19.64
C LEU A 378 13.85 6.98 20.83
N GLN A 379 13.91 6.16 21.88
CA GLN A 379 14.79 6.40 23.03
C GLN A 379 16.26 6.09 22.70
N ASN A 380 16.53 5.24 21.71
CA ASN A 380 17.85 4.69 21.41
C ASN A 380 18.23 4.98 19.94
N PRO A 381 18.49 6.24 19.55
CA PRO A 381 18.80 6.57 18.16
C PRO A 381 20.02 5.82 17.64
N ILE A 382 20.01 5.47 16.35
CA ILE A 382 21.15 4.92 15.62
C ILE A 382 21.61 5.95 14.61
N GLU A 383 22.91 6.04 14.36
CA GLU A 383 23.49 6.99 13.43
C GLU A 383 24.35 6.29 12.37
N SER A 384 23.97 6.46 11.10
CA SER A 384 24.75 6.05 9.92
C SER A 384 25.24 4.58 9.92
N GLU A 385 24.38 3.63 10.25
CA GLU A 385 24.76 2.20 10.33
C GLU A 385 24.26 1.34 9.17
N TYR A 386 23.18 1.74 8.48
CA TYR A 386 22.49 0.90 7.51
C TYR A 386 22.48 1.49 6.11
N ASP A 387 22.70 0.64 5.10
CA ASP A 387 22.70 1.05 3.69
C ASP A 387 21.27 1.30 3.19
N VAL A 388 20.32 0.52 3.72
CA VAL A 388 18.89 0.55 3.37
C VAL A 388 18.03 0.60 4.62
N VAL A 389 17.07 1.53 4.65
CA VAL A 389 16.01 1.56 5.68
C VAL A 389 14.64 1.40 5.05
N ILE A 390 13.90 0.37 5.44
CA ILE A 390 12.54 0.08 4.95
C ILE A 390 11.62 -0.14 6.14
N THR A 391 10.49 0.58 6.18
CA THR A 391 9.58 0.45 7.33
C THR A 391 8.19 0.98 7.04
N ASN A 392 7.23 0.46 7.81
CA ASN A 392 5.94 1.09 8.02
C ASN A 392 5.89 1.65 9.44
N MET A 393 6.13 2.96 9.56
CA MET A 393 6.25 3.57 10.89
C MET A 393 4.91 3.57 11.63
N PRO A 394 4.90 3.56 12.98
CA PRO A 394 3.67 3.73 13.74
C PRO A 394 3.06 5.12 13.48
N PHE A 395 1.74 5.21 13.37
CA PHE A 395 1.04 6.45 13.03
C PHE A 395 0.48 7.18 14.26
N SER A 396 0.39 8.50 14.16
CA SER A 396 -0.21 9.37 15.19
C SER A 396 0.46 9.27 16.56
N GLN A 397 1.78 9.05 16.58
CA GLN A 397 2.54 8.88 17.81
C GLN A 397 2.84 10.21 18.50
N LYS A 398 3.07 10.17 19.81
CA LYS A 398 3.65 11.27 20.58
C LYS A 398 4.88 10.75 21.29
N THR A 399 5.90 11.60 21.39
CA THR A 399 7.16 11.21 22.04
C THR A 399 7.82 12.41 22.74
N SER A 400 8.53 12.13 23.83
CA SER A 400 9.41 13.07 24.53
C SER A 400 10.86 13.04 24.02
N TYR A 401 11.20 12.10 23.13
CA TYR A 401 12.57 11.82 22.71
C TYR A 401 13.08 12.66 21.55
N SER A 402 12.30 13.63 21.06
CA SER A 402 12.70 14.55 19.98
C SER A 402 14.00 15.31 20.25
N HIS A 403 14.40 15.45 21.51
CA HIS A 403 15.69 16.04 21.90
C HIS A 403 16.92 15.22 21.47
N LEU A 404 16.74 13.95 21.11
CA LEU A 404 17.79 13.05 20.60
C LEU A 404 17.96 13.15 19.06
N TYR A 405 17.07 13.90 18.42
CA TYR A 405 16.97 14.07 16.97
C TYR A 405 17.16 15.54 16.59
N GLU A 406 17.47 15.75 15.32
CA GLU A 406 17.89 16.97 14.64
C GLU A 406 17.25 18.24 15.23
N ASN A 407 17.93 18.82 16.23
CA ASN A 407 17.56 20.04 16.94
C ASN A 407 16.05 20.16 17.30
N LYS A 408 15.41 19.05 17.69
CA LYS A 408 13.97 19.01 18.04
C LYS A 408 13.05 19.53 16.92
N LEU A 409 13.41 19.36 15.64
CA LEU A 409 12.60 19.81 14.50
C LEU A 409 11.14 19.30 14.56
N ALA A 410 10.94 18.07 15.04
CA ALA A 410 9.63 17.45 15.19
C ALA A 410 8.87 17.85 16.47
N LYS A 411 9.47 18.66 17.37
CA LYS A 411 8.88 19.03 18.67
C LYS A 411 8.43 17.78 19.45
N ASN A 412 7.14 17.58 19.73
CA ASN A 412 6.64 16.37 20.41
C ASN A 412 5.84 15.44 19.46
N ASP A 413 5.93 15.68 18.15
CA ASP A 413 5.24 14.90 17.12
C ASP A 413 6.03 13.61 16.83
N GLY A 414 5.46 12.46 17.17
CA GLY A 414 6.12 11.17 17.01
C GLY A 414 6.30 10.77 15.55
N ASP A 415 5.37 11.13 14.67
CA ASP A 415 5.48 10.82 13.23
C ASP A 415 6.75 11.49 12.65
N GLY A 416 7.01 12.74 13.05
CA GLY A 416 8.23 13.46 12.66
C GLY A 416 9.51 12.81 13.19
N VAL A 417 9.51 12.37 14.45
CA VAL A 417 10.67 11.73 15.09
C VAL A 417 10.97 10.35 14.48
N CYS A 418 9.94 9.56 14.15
CA CYS A 418 10.11 8.27 13.46
C CYS A 418 10.83 8.42 12.12
N VAL A 419 10.42 9.39 11.29
CA VAL A 419 11.08 9.65 9.99
C VAL A 419 12.50 10.16 10.17
N LEU A 420 12.73 11.05 11.15
CA LEU A 420 14.08 11.52 11.48
C LEU A 420 15.00 10.38 11.91
N HIS A 421 14.51 9.42 12.71
CA HIS A 421 15.29 8.23 13.07
C HIS A 421 15.67 7.40 11.84
N CYS A 422 14.72 7.16 10.93
CA CYS A 422 15.00 6.42 9.69
C CYS A 422 16.11 7.09 8.89
N PHE A 423 16.03 8.42 8.74
CA PHE A 423 17.05 9.21 8.08
C PHE A 423 18.41 9.12 8.81
N LYS A 424 18.43 9.35 10.12
CA LYS A 424 19.63 9.31 10.96
C LYS A 424 20.33 7.95 10.93
N ALA A 425 19.58 6.84 10.94
CA ALA A 425 20.12 5.49 10.89
C ALA A 425 20.70 5.10 9.52
N THR A 426 20.25 5.77 8.44
CA THR A 426 20.73 5.53 7.08
C THR A 426 22.15 6.08 6.91
N LYS A 427 23.07 5.31 6.32
CA LYS A 427 24.43 5.75 5.97
C LYS A 427 24.42 6.87 4.94
N LYS A 428 25.53 7.59 4.89
CA LYS A 428 25.83 8.52 3.80
C LYS A 428 25.79 7.81 2.44
N GLY A 429 24.96 8.30 1.52
CA GLY A 429 24.73 7.69 0.21
C GLY A 429 23.66 6.59 0.20
N GLY A 430 23.18 6.16 1.36
CA GLY A 430 22.14 5.13 1.49
C GLY A 430 20.76 5.59 1.02
N ARG A 431 19.79 4.68 1.11
CA ARG A 431 18.42 4.90 0.64
C ARG A 431 17.39 4.41 1.65
N MET A 432 16.21 5.02 1.63
CA MET A 432 15.12 4.62 2.51
C MET A 432 13.76 4.70 1.82
N ALA A 433 12.88 3.74 2.10
CA ALA A 433 11.48 3.77 1.68
C ALA A 433 10.55 3.59 2.89
N LEU A 434 9.70 4.58 3.10
CA LEU A 434 8.91 4.72 4.33
C LEU A 434 7.43 4.78 4.00
N VAL A 435 6.61 3.97 4.67
CA VAL A 435 5.16 4.17 4.69
C VAL A 435 4.82 5.21 5.75
N VAL A 436 4.17 6.30 5.35
CA VAL A 436 3.82 7.44 6.22
C VAL A 436 2.33 7.80 6.11
N PRO A 437 1.70 8.35 7.16
CA PRO A 437 0.32 8.80 7.08
C PRO A 437 0.24 10.08 6.25
N GLU A 438 -0.89 10.30 5.56
CA GLU A 438 -1.07 11.46 4.66
C GLU A 438 -0.83 12.81 5.36
N GLY A 439 -1.13 12.89 6.66
CA GLY A 439 -0.86 14.08 7.47
C GLY A 439 0.61 14.50 7.49
N PHE A 440 1.56 13.56 7.42
CA PHE A 440 2.99 13.88 7.36
C PHE A 440 3.33 14.75 6.15
N LEU A 441 2.63 14.55 5.02
CA LEU A 441 2.92 15.20 3.75
C LEU A 441 2.55 16.69 3.69
N PHE A 442 1.66 17.18 4.55
CA PHE A 442 1.13 18.55 4.45
C PHE A 442 0.96 19.30 5.78
N LYS A 443 0.97 18.63 6.94
CA LYS A 443 0.84 19.32 8.23
C LYS A 443 1.95 20.37 8.39
N ALA A 444 1.59 21.60 8.72
CA ALA A 444 2.54 22.70 8.93
C ALA A 444 3.54 22.41 10.06
N ALA A 445 3.10 21.72 11.13
CA ALA A 445 3.98 21.34 12.24
C ALA A 445 5.16 20.44 11.82
N LEU A 446 5.02 19.71 10.71
CA LEU A 446 6.04 18.80 10.17
C LEU A 446 6.80 19.38 8.97
N ALA A 447 6.47 20.62 8.55
CA ALA A 447 7.20 21.30 7.48
C ALA A 447 8.72 21.42 7.74
N PRO A 448 9.19 21.70 8.98
CA PRO A 448 10.63 21.73 9.27
C PRO A 448 11.31 20.37 9.05
N VAL A 449 10.65 19.27 9.40
CA VAL A 449 11.15 17.91 9.18
C VAL A 449 11.22 17.60 7.69
N ARG A 450 10.14 17.88 6.93
CA ARG A 450 10.13 17.68 5.47
C ARG A 450 11.23 18.48 4.80
N LYS A 451 11.37 19.78 5.13
CA LYS A 451 12.45 20.64 4.65
C LYS A 451 13.83 20.04 4.91
N TYR A 452 14.09 19.60 6.14
CA TYR A 452 15.36 19.00 6.50
C TYR A 452 15.69 17.78 5.64
N LEU A 453 14.75 16.86 5.46
CA LEU A 453 14.93 15.69 4.58
C LEU A 453 15.15 16.10 3.12
N PHE A 454 14.40 17.09 2.61
CA PHE A 454 14.51 17.54 1.23
C PHE A 454 15.89 18.13 0.91
N GLU A 455 16.48 18.84 1.89
CA GLU A 455 17.78 19.48 1.72
C GLU A 455 18.98 18.57 2.06
N ASN A 456 18.74 17.39 2.66
CA ASN A 456 19.79 16.43 3.06
C ASN A 456 19.61 15.01 2.49
N ALA A 457 18.64 14.80 1.61
CA ALA A 457 18.48 13.62 0.78
C ALA A 457 17.90 14.00 -0.60
N GLN A 458 17.94 13.06 -1.54
CA GLN A 458 17.19 13.15 -2.79
C GLN A 458 15.87 12.38 -2.66
N LEU A 459 14.76 13.11 -2.50
CA LEU A 459 13.41 12.55 -2.65
C LEU A 459 13.23 12.13 -4.11
N LYS A 460 13.06 10.83 -4.35
CA LYS A 460 12.87 10.27 -5.69
C LYS A 460 11.40 10.15 -6.03
N ALA A 461 10.60 9.61 -5.12
CA ALA A 461 9.19 9.39 -5.38
C ALA A 461 8.29 9.57 -4.14
N VAL A 462 7.06 9.99 -4.41
CA VAL A 462 5.92 10.00 -3.51
C VAL A 462 4.79 9.18 -4.14
N VAL A 463 4.42 8.08 -3.51
CA VAL A 463 3.32 7.21 -3.96
C VAL A 463 2.13 7.38 -3.01
N SER A 464 1.03 7.93 -3.51
CA SER A 464 -0.25 8.02 -2.80
C SER A 464 -1.01 6.70 -2.94
N LEU A 465 -1.26 6.03 -1.82
CA LEU A 465 -2.01 4.78 -1.77
C LEU A 465 -3.51 5.04 -1.56
N PRO A 466 -4.40 4.12 -2.01
CA PRO A 466 -5.80 4.13 -1.61
C PRO A 466 -5.94 4.12 -0.08
N LYS A 467 -7.01 4.72 0.44
CA LYS A 467 -7.24 4.78 1.90
C LYS A 467 -7.47 3.38 2.48
N GLU A 468 -7.96 2.48 1.65
CA GLU A 468 -8.40 1.14 2.00
C GLU A 468 -7.26 0.13 2.08
N VAL A 469 -6.03 0.48 1.66
CA VAL A 469 -4.87 -0.44 1.58
C VAL A 469 -4.58 -1.15 2.89
N PHE A 470 -4.84 -0.52 4.03
CA PHE A 470 -4.57 -1.11 5.34
C PHE A 470 -5.84 -1.63 6.03
N LEU A 471 -6.99 -1.70 5.35
CA LEU A 471 -8.20 -2.30 5.95
C LEU A 471 -8.03 -3.82 6.13
N PRO A 472 -8.65 -4.39 7.18
CA PRO A 472 -9.46 -3.72 8.21
C PRO A 472 -8.66 -3.03 9.32
N TYR A 473 -7.33 -3.16 9.34
CA TYR A 473 -6.43 -2.72 10.42
C TYR A 473 -6.37 -1.20 10.62
N ALA A 474 -6.23 -0.43 9.54
CA ALA A 474 -6.11 1.02 9.56
C ALA A 474 -7.05 1.69 8.55
N LYS A 475 -7.68 2.79 8.98
CA LYS A 475 -8.50 3.66 8.11
C LYS A 475 -7.76 4.91 7.63
N VAL A 476 -6.49 5.06 8.04
CA VAL A 476 -5.67 6.22 7.71
C VAL A 476 -5.14 6.04 6.29
N LYS A 477 -5.28 7.07 5.45
CA LYS A 477 -4.66 7.08 4.13
C LYS A 477 -3.14 7.19 4.29
N THR A 478 -2.41 6.30 3.64
CA THR A 478 -0.95 6.18 3.73
C THR A 478 -0.30 6.48 2.39
N ASN A 479 1.01 6.73 2.42
CA ASN A 479 1.82 7.07 1.26
C ASN A 479 3.20 6.44 1.43
N ILE A 480 3.87 6.14 0.31
CA ILE A 480 5.25 5.67 0.30
C ILE A 480 6.14 6.86 -0.07
N LEU A 481 7.13 7.16 0.75
CA LEU A 481 8.20 8.10 0.44
C LEU A 481 9.48 7.34 0.13
N TYR A 482 10.07 7.57 -1.03
CA TYR A 482 11.34 6.96 -1.42
C TYR A 482 12.44 8.01 -1.55
N PHE A 483 13.45 7.90 -0.69
CA PHE A 483 14.63 8.77 -0.66
C PHE A 483 15.90 7.98 -1.03
N THR A 484 16.83 8.67 -1.69
CA THR A 484 18.16 8.16 -2.06
C THR A 484 19.22 9.21 -1.71
N ASN A 485 20.50 8.83 -1.72
CA ASN A 485 21.62 9.72 -1.41
C ASN A 485 21.45 10.44 -0.06
N CYS A 486 20.93 9.74 0.95
CA CYS A 486 20.78 10.29 2.30
C CYS A 486 22.13 10.80 2.83
N HIS A 487 22.14 11.95 3.51
CA HIS A 487 23.35 12.66 4.01
C HIS A 487 24.40 13.03 2.95
N ASN A 488 24.11 12.84 1.66
CA ASN A 488 25.05 13.10 0.57
C ASN A 488 24.40 13.82 -0.62
N GLY A 489 23.22 14.40 -0.43
CA GLY A 489 22.49 15.04 -1.50
C GLY A 489 21.43 15.96 -0.98
N ARG A 490 20.98 16.86 -1.85
CA ARG A 490 19.73 17.61 -1.70
C ARG A 490 18.84 17.28 -2.88
N THR A 491 17.53 17.39 -2.71
CA THR A 491 16.59 17.12 -3.79
C THR A 491 16.71 18.20 -4.86
N ASN A 492 17.30 17.83 -6.00
CA ASN A 492 17.60 18.73 -7.12
C ASN A 492 17.09 18.22 -8.46
N SER A 493 16.89 16.91 -8.60
CA SER A 493 16.13 16.38 -9.72
C SER A 493 14.63 16.43 -9.41
N ASP A 494 13.82 16.38 -10.46
CA ASP A 494 12.37 16.26 -10.34
C ASP A 494 11.97 15.07 -9.47
N VAL A 495 10.86 15.25 -8.76
CA VAL A 495 10.27 14.25 -7.87
C VAL A 495 9.09 13.58 -8.57
N PHE A 496 9.03 12.26 -8.49
CA PHE A 496 7.97 11.46 -9.09
C PHE A 496 6.79 11.29 -8.16
N TYR A 497 5.61 11.45 -8.71
CA TYR A 497 4.36 11.37 -7.98
C TYR A 497 3.46 10.35 -8.65
N TYR A 498 3.00 9.37 -7.91
CA TYR A 498 2.09 8.34 -8.41
C TYR A 498 0.88 8.20 -7.51
N ASN A 499 -0.30 8.12 -8.10
CA ASN A 499 -1.53 7.85 -7.36
C ASN A 499 -2.04 6.47 -7.73
N VAL A 500 -1.78 5.51 -6.85
CA VAL A 500 -2.33 4.17 -6.92
C VAL A 500 -3.83 4.29 -6.72
N THR A 501 -4.59 3.92 -7.73
CA THR A 501 -6.06 3.86 -7.67
C THR A 501 -6.53 2.49 -7.22
N ASN A 502 -5.78 1.44 -7.58
CA ASN A 502 -6.05 0.07 -7.20
C ASN A 502 -4.75 -0.67 -6.89
N ASP A 503 -4.73 -1.42 -5.80
CA ASP A 503 -3.54 -2.16 -5.33
C ASP A 503 -3.63 -3.68 -5.56
N GLY A 504 -4.55 -4.13 -6.43
CA GLY A 504 -4.77 -5.56 -6.70
C GLY A 504 -5.83 -6.20 -5.80
N LEU A 505 -6.43 -5.45 -4.88
CA LEU A 505 -7.48 -5.91 -3.97
C LEU A 505 -8.68 -4.95 -3.99
N SER A 506 -9.89 -5.47 -3.76
CA SER A 506 -11.11 -4.68 -3.63
C SER A 506 -10.95 -3.61 -2.55
N LEU A 507 -11.41 -2.40 -2.84
CA LEU A 507 -11.40 -1.28 -1.89
C LEU A 507 -12.61 -1.35 -0.93
N ASP A 508 -12.81 -2.52 -0.33
CA ASP A 508 -13.80 -2.80 0.71
C ASP A 508 -13.11 -3.42 1.95
N SER A 509 -13.82 -3.62 3.05
CA SER A 509 -13.20 -4.23 4.24
C SER A 509 -12.79 -5.70 4.04
N PHE A 510 -13.23 -6.35 2.96
CA PHE A 510 -12.94 -7.76 2.68
C PHE A 510 -11.64 -7.95 1.89
N ARG A 511 -11.19 -6.93 1.15
CA ARG A 511 -9.91 -6.92 0.40
C ARG A 511 -9.70 -8.17 -0.46
N ARG A 512 -10.68 -8.50 -1.30
CA ARG A 512 -10.64 -9.64 -2.23
C ARG A 512 -9.78 -9.30 -3.44
N LYS A 513 -9.01 -10.28 -3.94
CA LYS A 513 -8.17 -10.09 -5.14
C LYS A 513 -9.00 -9.69 -6.37
N ILE A 514 -8.45 -8.77 -7.16
CA ILE A 514 -9.00 -8.26 -8.42
C ILE A 514 -7.88 -8.06 -9.44
N ASP A 515 -8.26 -7.92 -10.72
CA ASP A 515 -7.30 -7.89 -11.84
C ASP A 515 -6.54 -6.56 -11.94
N GLU A 516 -7.14 -5.44 -11.53
CA GLU A 516 -6.47 -4.14 -11.61
C GLU A 516 -5.44 -3.97 -10.49
N ASN A 517 -4.19 -3.73 -10.84
CA ASN A 517 -3.12 -3.49 -9.88
C ASN A 517 -2.13 -2.45 -10.41
N ASP A 518 -2.14 -1.26 -9.83
CA ASP A 518 -1.26 -0.16 -10.24
C ASP A 518 0.15 -0.29 -9.64
N LEU A 519 0.35 -1.12 -8.60
CA LEU A 519 1.64 -1.25 -7.91
C LEU A 519 2.72 -1.83 -8.83
N LYS A 520 2.35 -2.65 -9.81
CA LYS A 520 3.26 -3.22 -10.81
C LYS A 520 3.92 -2.17 -11.71
N ASN A 521 3.37 -0.95 -11.73
CA ASN A 521 3.92 0.16 -12.49
C ASN A 521 5.04 0.90 -11.73
N LEU A 522 5.26 0.59 -10.44
CA LEU A 522 6.24 1.25 -9.57
C LEU A 522 7.67 0.74 -9.77
N ASP A 523 8.17 0.80 -11.01
CA ASP A 523 9.60 0.65 -11.31
C ASP A 523 10.20 2.05 -11.51
N PHE A 524 11.10 2.49 -10.61
CA PHE A 524 11.76 3.80 -10.66
C PHE A 524 13.22 3.76 -11.10
N ALA A 525 13.70 2.64 -11.66
CA ALA A 525 15.12 2.48 -11.89
C ALA A 525 15.71 3.35 -13.02
N ASP A 526 14.90 4.10 -13.79
CA ASP A 526 15.39 4.82 -14.97
C ASP A 526 14.66 6.16 -15.22
N LEU A 527 14.60 7.00 -14.18
CA LEU A 527 13.88 8.29 -14.18
C LEU A 527 14.46 9.41 -15.08
N ASN A 528 15.53 9.15 -15.83
CA ASN A 528 16.38 10.17 -16.46
C ASN A 528 16.42 10.16 -18.00
N LYS A 529 15.60 9.37 -18.71
CA LYS A 529 15.62 9.32 -20.20
C LYS A 529 14.62 10.30 -20.83
N SER A 530 14.73 10.57 -22.14
CA SER A 530 13.84 11.49 -22.88
C SER A 530 12.53 10.85 -23.35
N ASP A 531 12.47 9.52 -23.52
CA ASP A 531 11.23 8.77 -23.80
C ASP A 531 10.31 8.63 -22.57
N PHE A 532 10.83 9.09 -21.44
CA PHE A 532 10.32 8.96 -20.09
C PHE A 532 9.03 9.77 -19.87
N ASP A 533 8.97 11.00 -20.38
CA ASP A 533 7.80 11.88 -20.16
C ASP A 533 6.56 11.33 -20.89
N LYS A 534 6.69 10.67 -22.04
CA LYS A 534 5.54 10.10 -22.75
C LYS A 534 4.96 8.89 -22.02
N TYR A 535 5.81 7.97 -21.61
CA TYR A 535 5.41 6.70 -21.00
C TYR A 535 4.84 6.87 -19.58
N TYR A 536 5.49 7.66 -18.74
CA TYR A 536 5.04 7.88 -17.36
C TYR A 536 3.77 8.75 -17.30
N ASN A 537 3.58 9.68 -18.25
CA ASN A 537 2.30 10.39 -18.38
C ASN A 537 1.15 9.46 -18.79
N GLU A 538 1.38 8.49 -19.68
CA GLU A 538 0.38 7.47 -20.04
C GLU A 538 -0.01 6.59 -18.85
N LEU A 539 0.94 6.29 -17.97
CA LEU A 539 0.69 5.56 -16.72
C LEU A 539 0.12 6.42 -15.59
N GLY A 540 0.08 7.74 -15.74
CA GLY A 540 -0.48 8.66 -14.74
C GLY A 540 0.50 9.15 -13.67
N PHE A 541 1.81 9.03 -13.88
CA PHE A 541 2.81 9.65 -13.03
C PHE A 541 2.93 11.15 -13.32
N LEU A 542 3.23 11.91 -12.28
CA LEU A 542 3.51 13.33 -12.35
C LEU A 542 4.99 13.58 -12.01
N LYS A 543 5.60 14.50 -12.74
CA LYS A 543 6.96 14.95 -12.52
C LYS A 543 6.91 16.38 -11.96
N VAL A 544 7.40 16.55 -10.73
CA VAL A 544 7.29 17.81 -10.00
C VAL A 544 8.67 18.42 -9.80
N ASN A 545 8.83 19.65 -10.27
CA ASN A 545 10.06 20.41 -10.10
C ASN A 545 10.35 20.65 -8.61
N PRO A 546 11.59 20.42 -8.14
CA PRO A 546 11.91 20.57 -6.72
C PRO A 546 11.76 22.01 -6.21
N GLU A 547 11.97 23.03 -7.05
CA GLU A 547 11.73 24.43 -6.67
C GLU A 547 10.24 24.71 -6.40
N LEU A 548 9.33 24.02 -7.11
CA LEU A 548 7.90 24.11 -6.81
C LEU A 548 7.56 23.50 -5.45
N ILE A 549 8.26 22.44 -5.04
CA ILE A 549 8.10 21.85 -3.71
C ILE A 549 8.62 22.80 -2.64
N ARG A 550 9.77 23.46 -2.88
CA ARG A 550 10.33 24.49 -1.99
C ARG A 550 9.38 25.68 -1.83
N SER A 551 8.79 26.17 -2.93
CA SER A 551 7.86 27.30 -2.91
C SER A 551 6.52 26.98 -2.25
N ASN A 552 6.14 25.70 -2.19
CA ASN A 552 4.91 25.22 -1.55
C ASN A 552 5.17 24.66 -0.13
N ASP A 553 6.07 25.29 0.63
CA ASP A 553 6.37 24.95 2.03
C ASP A 553 6.68 23.46 2.25
N TYR A 554 7.39 22.87 1.28
CA TYR A 554 7.78 21.46 1.28
C TYR A 554 6.59 20.51 1.43
N ILE A 555 5.40 20.86 0.92
CA ILE A 555 4.25 19.94 0.86
C ILE A 555 4.59 18.80 -0.09
N TYR A 556 4.41 17.56 0.34
CA TYR A 556 4.66 16.36 -0.47
C TYR A 556 3.38 15.68 -0.94
N ASN A 557 2.20 16.27 -0.74
CA ASN A 557 0.94 15.58 -1.04
C ASN A 557 0.67 15.53 -2.56
N TYR A 558 0.40 14.34 -3.11
CA TYR A 558 0.11 14.15 -4.55
C TYR A 558 -0.97 15.09 -5.07
N ALA A 559 -2.06 15.27 -4.31
CA ALA A 559 -3.20 16.07 -4.73
C ALA A 559 -2.87 17.56 -4.93
N HIS A 560 -1.82 18.03 -4.26
CA HIS A 560 -1.32 19.40 -4.36
C HIS A 560 -0.73 19.68 -5.75
N TYR A 561 -0.03 18.70 -6.33
CA TYR A 561 0.65 18.83 -7.62
C TYR A 561 -0.13 18.25 -8.79
N SER A 562 -1.18 17.47 -8.53
CA SER A 562 -2.01 16.91 -9.59
C SER A 562 -2.86 17.99 -10.27
N ASN A 563 -2.53 18.29 -11.52
CA ASN A 563 -3.40 19.09 -12.38
C ASN A 563 -4.56 18.21 -12.84
N SER A 564 -5.75 18.44 -12.30
CA SER A 564 -6.97 17.88 -12.86
C SER A 564 -7.31 18.67 -14.12
N HIS A 565 -6.66 18.38 -15.25
CA HIS A 565 -7.03 19.00 -16.51
C HIS A 565 -8.46 18.62 -16.84
N ILE A 566 -9.37 19.59 -16.79
CA ILE A 566 -10.72 19.40 -17.28
C ILE A 566 -10.64 19.33 -18.80
N LYS A 567 -10.97 18.17 -19.37
CA LYS A 567 -11.27 18.08 -20.79
C LYS A 567 -12.57 18.84 -21.04
N SER A 568 -12.46 20.04 -21.58
CA SER A 568 -13.57 20.92 -21.91
C SER A 568 -13.59 21.19 -23.42
N LYS A 569 -14.79 21.21 -24.01
CA LYS A 569 -15.01 21.67 -25.40
C LYS A 569 -14.91 23.20 -25.53
N PHE A 570 -14.88 23.89 -24.39
CA PHE A 570 -14.81 25.35 -24.29
C PHE A 570 -13.56 25.78 -23.53
N PRO A 571 -13.10 27.03 -23.68
CA PRO A 571 -12.04 27.59 -22.85
C PRO A 571 -12.31 27.38 -21.36
N THR A 572 -11.25 27.18 -20.58
CA THR A 572 -11.36 27.07 -19.12
C THR A 572 -10.98 28.38 -18.45
N ILE A 573 -11.45 28.58 -17.22
CA ILE A 573 -11.12 29.72 -16.39
C ILE A 573 -10.83 29.26 -14.96
N LYS A 574 -9.80 29.84 -14.32
CA LYS A 574 -9.48 29.51 -12.93
C LYS A 574 -10.43 30.22 -11.97
N LEU A 575 -10.84 29.53 -10.91
CA LEU A 575 -11.72 30.11 -9.89
C LEU A 575 -11.10 31.36 -9.23
N LYS A 576 -9.78 31.47 -9.13
CA LYS A 576 -9.09 32.67 -8.61
C LYS A 576 -9.30 33.93 -9.43
N GLU A 577 -9.67 33.79 -10.70
CA GLU A 577 -10.00 34.93 -11.56
C GLU A 577 -11.47 35.35 -11.40
N LEU A 578 -12.29 34.51 -10.77
CA LEU A 578 -13.70 34.76 -10.49
C LEU A 578 -13.94 35.13 -9.03
N LEU A 579 -13.18 34.53 -8.11
CA LEU A 579 -13.43 34.49 -6.68
C LEU A 579 -12.22 35.00 -5.87
N SER A 580 -12.50 35.57 -4.71
CA SER A 580 -11.52 35.86 -3.67
C SER A 580 -12.09 35.58 -2.29
N LEU A 581 -11.23 35.24 -1.33
CA LEU A 581 -11.65 34.98 0.05
C LEU A 581 -12.34 36.23 0.66
N SER A 582 -13.47 36.00 1.32
CA SER A 582 -14.33 36.99 1.98
C SER A 582 -14.75 36.48 3.37
N GLY A 583 -15.84 37.02 3.94
CA GLY A 583 -16.46 36.48 5.16
C GLY A 583 -15.76 36.84 6.47
N LYS A 584 -15.05 37.98 6.50
CA LYS A 584 -14.48 38.53 7.75
C LYS A 584 -15.51 39.27 8.61
N VAL A 585 -16.65 39.64 8.02
CA VAL A 585 -17.73 40.38 8.69
C VAL A 585 -18.57 39.41 9.51
N LYS A 586 -18.76 39.70 10.79
CA LYS A 586 -19.69 38.97 11.67
C LYS A 586 -21.05 39.65 11.70
N VAL A 587 -22.07 38.91 12.11
CA VAL A 587 -23.43 39.43 12.31
C VAL A 587 -23.47 40.47 13.44
N GLY A 588 -22.80 40.22 14.57
CA GLY A 588 -22.77 41.14 15.71
C GLY A 588 -24.16 41.28 16.36
N GLU A 589 -24.63 42.52 16.54
CA GLU A 589 -25.91 42.83 17.20
C GLU A 589 -27.13 42.81 16.24
N ASP A 590 -26.89 42.55 14.94
CA ASP A 590 -27.93 42.51 13.91
C ASP A 590 -28.79 41.25 14.04
N THR A 591 -29.86 41.33 14.83
CA THR A 591 -30.75 40.19 15.17
C THR A 591 -31.82 39.89 14.10
N ASN A 592 -32.00 40.79 13.12
CA ASN A 592 -33.03 40.68 12.08
C ASN A 592 -32.48 40.16 10.74
N ILE A 593 -31.39 39.41 10.76
CA ILE A 593 -30.78 38.84 9.56
C ILE A 593 -31.28 37.40 9.30
N PRO A 594 -31.71 37.05 8.06
CA PRO A 594 -32.09 35.68 7.72
C PRO A 594 -30.94 34.69 7.92
N ILE A 595 -31.26 33.49 8.40
CA ILE A 595 -30.26 32.42 8.60
C ILE A 595 -30.32 31.44 7.44
N MET A 596 -29.18 31.24 6.79
CA MET A 596 -29.04 30.33 5.67
C MET A 596 -28.26 29.08 6.10
N SER A 597 -28.69 27.92 5.61
CA SER A 597 -28.03 26.63 5.83
C SER A 597 -27.66 26.00 4.50
N ILE A 598 -26.58 25.21 4.47
CA ILE A 598 -26.12 24.57 3.24
C ILE A 598 -26.48 23.09 3.24
N THR A 599 -26.91 22.59 2.09
CA THR A 599 -27.33 21.19 1.91
C THR A 599 -26.63 20.56 0.72
N MET A 600 -26.43 19.25 0.76
CA MET A 600 -25.78 18.48 -0.33
C MET A 600 -26.51 18.64 -1.68
N GLU A 601 -27.85 18.60 -1.63
CA GLU A 601 -28.70 18.57 -2.83
C GLU A 601 -29.11 19.94 -3.34
N HIS A 602 -29.32 20.93 -2.47
CA HIS A 602 -29.88 22.23 -2.88
C HIS A 602 -28.91 23.40 -2.68
N GLY A 603 -27.71 23.15 -2.12
CA GLY A 603 -26.75 24.21 -1.87
C GLY A 603 -27.22 25.06 -0.71
N LEU A 604 -27.00 26.37 -0.80
CA LEU A 604 -27.37 27.33 0.25
C LEU A 604 -28.87 27.64 0.18
N ILE A 605 -29.62 27.30 1.23
CA ILE A 605 -31.07 27.46 1.33
C ILE A 605 -31.45 28.27 2.57
N ASP A 606 -32.65 28.84 2.56
CA ASP A 606 -33.21 29.44 3.76
C ASP A 606 -33.51 28.34 4.80
N GLN A 607 -33.14 28.56 6.05
CA GLN A 607 -33.35 27.59 7.11
C GLN A 607 -34.85 27.31 7.38
N HIS A 608 -35.71 28.31 7.19
CA HIS A 608 -37.17 28.21 7.40
C HIS A 608 -37.87 27.35 6.34
N GLU A 609 -37.28 27.18 5.16
CA GLU A 609 -37.86 26.35 4.09
C GLU A 609 -37.78 24.84 4.36
N LYS A 610 -36.82 24.38 5.19
CA LYS A 610 -36.54 22.94 5.36
C LYS A 610 -36.64 22.44 6.79
N PHE A 611 -36.44 23.28 7.81
CA PHE A 611 -36.42 22.86 9.21
C PHE A 611 -37.57 23.50 10.00
N LYS A 612 -38.57 22.71 10.40
CA LYS A 612 -39.68 23.17 11.28
C LYS A 612 -39.20 23.66 12.66
N LYS A 613 -37.97 23.36 13.07
CA LYS A 613 -37.30 23.88 14.27
C LYS A 613 -35.99 24.55 13.88
N ARG A 614 -35.70 25.71 14.48
CA ARG A 614 -34.43 26.45 14.34
C ARG A 614 -33.27 25.52 14.76
N VAL A 615 -32.39 25.17 13.82
CA VAL A 615 -31.18 24.35 14.10
C VAL A 615 -30.00 25.25 14.54
N ALA A 616 -30.11 26.56 14.33
CA ALA A 616 -29.14 27.55 14.77
C ALA A 616 -29.32 27.91 16.25
N SER A 617 -28.22 28.28 16.92
CA SER A 617 -28.23 28.89 18.25
C SER A 617 -29.12 30.13 18.28
N SER A 618 -29.75 30.41 19.43
CA SER A 618 -30.52 31.65 19.64
C SER A 618 -29.65 32.90 19.45
N ASP A 619 -28.37 32.79 19.82
CA ASP A 619 -27.34 33.78 19.56
C ASP A 619 -26.62 33.49 18.23
N ILE A 620 -26.77 34.41 17.27
CA ILE A 620 -26.09 34.36 15.97
C ILE A 620 -25.00 35.43 15.83
N SER A 621 -24.65 36.15 16.90
CA SER A 621 -23.66 37.24 16.87
C SER A 621 -22.30 36.79 16.32
N GLY A 622 -21.91 35.55 16.61
CA GLY A 622 -20.69 34.93 16.12
C GLY A 622 -20.73 34.43 14.67
N TYR A 623 -21.90 34.40 14.03
CA TYR A 623 -22.06 33.93 12.65
C TYR A 623 -21.43 34.90 11.67
N LYS A 624 -21.06 34.39 10.49
CA LYS A 624 -20.51 35.22 9.41
C LYS A 624 -21.66 35.84 8.62
N LYS A 625 -21.52 37.11 8.27
CA LYS A 625 -22.42 37.83 7.37
C LYS A 625 -21.99 37.53 5.93
N VAL A 626 -22.89 36.97 5.14
CA VAL A 626 -22.71 36.69 3.71
C VAL A 626 -23.62 37.60 2.90
N PHE A 627 -23.08 38.22 1.86
CA PHE A 627 -23.81 39.13 0.99
C PHE A 627 -24.35 38.42 -0.26
N LYS A 628 -25.31 39.08 -0.93
CA LYS A 628 -25.84 38.60 -2.21
C LYS A 628 -24.71 38.31 -3.21
N ASN A 629 -24.83 37.18 -3.91
CA ASN A 629 -23.86 36.65 -4.87
C ASN A 629 -22.49 36.24 -4.29
N GLU A 630 -22.33 36.17 -2.97
CA GLU A 630 -21.17 35.49 -2.39
C GLU A 630 -21.38 33.97 -2.34
N LEU A 631 -20.32 33.23 -2.65
CA LEU A 631 -20.26 31.78 -2.58
C LEU A 631 -19.98 31.36 -1.14
N VAL A 632 -20.80 30.46 -0.61
CA VAL A 632 -20.59 29.80 0.68
C VAL A 632 -20.15 28.36 0.44
N MET A 633 -19.08 27.96 1.10
CA MET A 633 -18.50 26.61 1.00
C MET A 633 -18.44 25.98 2.39
N GLY A 634 -19.11 24.83 2.55
CA GLY A 634 -19.08 24.00 3.74
C GLY A 634 -18.23 22.75 3.56
N PHE A 635 -18.46 21.76 4.43
CA PHE A 635 -17.79 20.46 4.41
C PHE A 635 -18.82 19.34 4.64
N PRO A 636 -18.68 18.20 3.93
CA PRO A 636 -17.68 17.88 2.91
C PRO A 636 -18.07 18.40 1.50
N ILE A 637 -17.16 19.13 0.84
CA ILE A 637 -17.45 19.82 -0.44
C ILE A 637 -17.70 18.84 -1.61
N ASP A 638 -17.09 17.65 -1.60
CA ASP A 638 -17.31 16.59 -2.60
C ASP A 638 -18.75 16.04 -2.60
N GLU A 639 -19.51 16.26 -1.53
CA GLU A 639 -20.94 15.93 -1.44
C GLU A 639 -21.85 17.07 -1.94
N GLY A 640 -21.28 18.17 -2.44
CA GLY A 640 -22.03 19.30 -2.99
C GLY A 640 -22.42 20.37 -1.96
N VAL A 641 -21.71 20.39 -0.83
CA VAL A 641 -21.91 21.34 0.29
C VAL A 641 -21.27 22.71 -0.06
N LEU A 642 -21.76 23.33 -1.12
CA LEU A 642 -21.41 24.69 -1.56
C LEU A 642 -22.61 25.33 -2.27
N GLY A 643 -22.70 26.66 -2.29
CA GLY A 643 -23.75 27.38 -3.03
C GLY A 643 -23.69 28.90 -2.83
N PHE A 644 -24.25 29.63 -3.79
CA PHE A 644 -24.33 31.08 -3.71
C PHE A 644 -25.51 31.56 -2.87
N GLN A 645 -25.32 32.67 -2.16
CA GLN A 645 -26.42 33.43 -1.59
C GLN A 645 -27.11 34.18 -2.74
N LYS A 646 -28.37 33.83 -3.04
CA LYS A 646 -29.17 34.47 -4.11
C LYS A 646 -30.40 35.25 -3.61
N TYR A 647 -30.75 35.10 -2.33
CA TYR A 647 -32.08 35.42 -1.81
C TYR A 647 -32.17 36.81 -1.15
N TYR A 648 -31.17 37.18 -0.34
CA TYR A 648 -31.22 38.38 0.50
C TYR A 648 -30.06 39.33 0.18
N ASP A 649 -30.13 40.59 0.61
CA ASP A 649 -28.96 41.48 0.50
C ASP A 649 -27.83 41.05 1.44
N ALA A 650 -28.19 40.56 2.63
CA ALA A 650 -27.29 39.89 3.56
C ALA A 650 -27.99 38.76 4.32
N ALA A 651 -27.25 37.71 4.66
CA ALA A 651 -27.70 36.59 5.48
C ALA A 651 -26.62 36.15 6.48
N ALA A 652 -27.02 35.40 7.51
CA ALA A 652 -26.14 34.77 8.48
C ALA A 652 -25.85 33.31 8.11
N VAL A 653 -24.57 32.93 8.16
CA VAL A 653 -24.12 31.54 7.95
C VAL A 653 -23.14 31.09 9.02
N SER A 654 -23.04 29.76 9.21
CA SER A 654 -22.19 29.15 10.23
C SER A 654 -20.74 29.68 10.18
N PRO A 655 -20.10 29.93 11.33
CA PRO A 655 -18.68 30.32 11.39
C PRO A 655 -17.75 29.31 10.72
N ALA A 656 -18.17 28.05 10.63
CA ALA A 656 -17.39 26.96 10.06
C ALA A 656 -17.33 27.01 8.51
N TYR A 657 -18.20 27.78 7.85
CA TYR A 657 -18.19 27.92 6.39
C TYR A 657 -17.16 28.94 5.92
N LYS A 658 -16.64 28.71 4.72
CA LYS A 658 -15.79 29.65 3.99
C LYS A 658 -16.66 30.46 3.03
N ILE A 659 -16.32 31.73 2.86
CA ILE A 659 -17.07 32.66 2.00
C ILE A 659 -16.12 33.22 0.96
N PHE A 660 -16.56 33.25 -0.29
CA PHE A 660 -15.83 33.83 -1.41
C PHE A 660 -16.70 34.87 -2.11
N ARG A 661 -16.11 36.03 -2.42
CA ARG A 661 -16.77 37.09 -3.19
C ARG A 661 -16.34 37.06 -4.64
N LEU A 662 -17.24 37.49 -5.51
CA LEU A 662 -16.97 37.65 -6.93
C LEU A 662 -16.05 38.85 -7.19
N LYS A 663 -15.09 38.69 -8.11
CA LYS A 663 -14.17 39.75 -8.56
C LYS A 663 -14.72 40.56 -9.73
N ARG A 664 -15.70 40.00 -10.44
CA ARG A 664 -16.33 40.58 -11.62
C ARG A 664 -17.76 40.06 -11.73
N GLU A 665 -18.56 40.73 -12.53
CA GLU A 665 -19.90 40.28 -12.87
C GLU A 665 -19.83 38.98 -13.68
N VAL A 666 -20.64 37.99 -13.27
CA VAL A 666 -20.72 36.66 -13.90
C VAL A 666 -22.14 36.12 -13.76
N ASN A 667 -22.52 35.17 -14.62
CA ASN A 667 -23.74 34.40 -14.46
C ASN A 667 -23.65 33.48 -13.23
N VAL A 668 -24.18 33.95 -12.10
CA VAL A 668 -24.14 33.25 -10.80
C VAL A 668 -24.92 31.94 -10.82
N GLU A 669 -26.02 31.86 -11.59
CA GLU A 669 -26.81 30.63 -11.73
C GLU A 669 -26.00 29.54 -12.43
N TYR A 670 -25.33 29.88 -13.54
CA TYR A 670 -24.41 28.96 -14.21
C TYR A 670 -23.29 28.52 -13.28
N LEU A 671 -22.68 29.47 -12.56
CA LEU A 671 -21.57 29.18 -11.66
C LEU A 671 -21.97 28.26 -10.50
N ASP A 672 -23.17 28.45 -9.94
CA ASP A 672 -23.74 27.57 -8.92
C ASP A 672 -23.95 26.13 -9.44
N LEU A 673 -24.40 25.99 -10.69
CA LEU A 673 -24.60 24.67 -11.32
C LEU A 673 -23.28 23.96 -11.62
N ILE A 674 -22.33 24.65 -12.25
CA ILE A 674 -21.07 24.03 -12.67
C ILE A 674 -20.23 23.59 -11.46
N LEU A 675 -20.19 24.42 -10.40
CA LEU A 675 -19.45 24.14 -9.18
C LEU A 675 -20.03 22.95 -8.39
N ARG A 676 -21.31 22.62 -8.61
CA ARG A 676 -21.99 21.51 -7.93
C ARG A 676 -22.15 20.26 -8.79
N SER A 677 -21.65 20.30 -10.03
CA SER A 677 -21.68 19.20 -10.98
C SER A 677 -20.91 17.96 -10.50
N ASN A 678 -21.30 16.78 -10.97
CA ASN A 678 -20.63 15.52 -10.63
C ASN A 678 -19.15 15.51 -11.02
N SER A 679 -18.79 16.19 -12.13
CA SER A 679 -17.41 16.33 -12.57
C SER A 679 -16.57 17.12 -11.57
N LEU A 680 -17.08 18.26 -11.08
CA LEU A 680 -16.38 19.06 -10.08
C LEU A 680 -16.31 18.34 -8.73
N ARG A 681 -17.34 17.60 -8.33
CA ARG A 681 -17.30 16.76 -7.12
C ARG A 681 -16.18 15.72 -7.14
N LYS A 682 -15.92 15.09 -8.30
CA LYS A 682 -14.78 14.16 -8.47
C LYS A 682 -13.43 14.88 -8.32
N ILE A 683 -13.31 16.09 -8.87
CA ILE A 683 -12.11 16.94 -8.72
C ILE A 683 -11.92 17.37 -7.27
N TYR A 684 -12.99 17.72 -6.56
CA TYR A 684 -12.92 18.03 -5.14
C TYR A 684 -12.42 16.83 -4.36
N LYS A 685 -13.01 15.65 -4.58
CA LYS A 685 -12.62 14.42 -3.89
C LYS A 685 -11.14 14.09 -4.09
N SER A 686 -10.57 14.33 -5.27
CA SER A 686 -9.14 14.09 -5.52
C SER A 686 -8.22 15.15 -4.90
N LYS A 687 -8.74 16.34 -4.57
CA LYS A 687 -8.01 17.48 -3.98
C LYS A 687 -8.19 17.66 -2.48
N MET A 688 -9.11 16.92 -1.88
CA MET A 688 -9.43 17.00 -0.46
C MET A 688 -8.32 16.37 0.40
N GLN A 689 -8.02 17.04 1.51
CA GLN A 689 -7.04 16.61 2.51
C GLN A 689 -7.73 16.39 3.87
N GLY A 690 -7.28 15.40 4.64
CA GLY A 690 -7.69 15.19 6.03
C GLY A 690 -7.94 13.72 6.38
N SER A 691 -7.59 13.35 7.61
CA SER A 691 -7.68 11.96 8.11
C SER A 691 -9.10 11.52 8.48
N VAL A 692 -10.03 12.45 8.71
CA VAL A 692 -11.43 12.16 9.08
C VAL A 692 -12.34 12.52 7.92
N GLU A 693 -13.09 11.53 7.42
CA GLU A 693 -13.88 11.62 6.18
C GLU A 693 -14.80 12.83 6.10
N ARG A 694 -15.53 13.13 7.19
CA ARG A 694 -16.45 14.27 7.32
C ARG A 694 -15.78 15.62 7.64
N ARG A 695 -14.47 15.63 7.89
CA ARG A 695 -13.68 16.86 8.16
C ARG A 695 -12.64 17.13 7.07
N ARG A 696 -12.66 16.36 5.99
CA ARG A 696 -11.82 16.62 4.83
C ARG A 696 -12.15 17.98 4.24
N SER A 697 -11.13 18.71 3.82
CA SER A 697 -11.28 20.04 3.25
C SER A 697 -10.30 20.26 2.12
N ILE A 698 -10.57 21.26 1.28
CA ILE A 698 -9.64 21.72 0.25
C ILE A 698 -9.00 23.02 0.75
N PRO A 699 -7.66 23.15 0.72
CA PRO A 699 -6.98 24.42 0.96
C PRO A 699 -7.50 25.51 0.00
N ASP A 700 -7.61 26.75 0.48
CA ASP A 700 -8.26 27.82 -0.30
C ASP A 700 -7.54 28.08 -1.63
N GLU A 701 -6.22 28.06 -1.62
CA GLU A 701 -5.41 28.22 -2.83
C GLU A 701 -5.64 27.08 -3.83
N MET A 702 -5.74 25.83 -3.36
CA MET A 702 -6.05 24.70 -4.21
C MET A 702 -7.44 24.82 -4.82
N PHE A 703 -8.44 25.22 -4.02
CA PHE A 703 -9.80 25.47 -4.51
C PHE A 703 -9.80 26.58 -5.57
N LEU A 704 -9.14 27.70 -5.30
CA LEU A 704 -9.07 28.84 -6.22
C LEU A 704 -8.27 28.52 -7.50
N ASN A 705 -7.37 27.55 -7.50
CA ASN A 705 -6.66 27.11 -8.70
C ASN A 705 -7.44 26.09 -9.54
N ILE A 706 -8.63 25.64 -9.11
CA ILE A 706 -9.49 24.77 -9.93
C ILE A 706 -9.93 25.54 -11.17
N GLU A 707 -9.85 24.87 -12.32
CA GLU A 707 -10.37 25.35 -13.59
C GLU A 707 -11.81 24.89 -13.77
N ILE A 708 -12.64 25.70 -14.42
CA ILE A 708 -13.99 25.33 -14.85
C ILE A 708 -14.20 25.70 -16.32
N PRO A 709 -15.08 24.99 -17.06
CA PRO A 709 -15.49 25.41 -18.39
C PRO A 709 -16.09 26.83 -18.38
N ASN A 710 -15.74 27.62 -19.38
CA ASN A 710 -16.23 28.99 -19.58
C ASN A 710 -16.74 29.15 -21.03
N PRO A 711 -17.91 28.59 -21.35
CA PRO A 711 -18.51 28.73 -22.68
C PRO A 711 -19.01 30.16 -22.94
N PRO A 712 -19.40 30.50 -24.19
CA PRO A 712 -20.10 31.75 -24.49
C PRO A 712 -21.36 31.94 -23.63
N GLU A 713 -21.76 33.19 -23.39
CA GLU A 713 -22.91 33.52 -22.52
C GLU A 713 -24.22 32.89 -23.02
N GLU A 714 -24.42 32.77 -24.33
CA GLU A 714 -25.62 32.14 -24.89
C GLU A 714 -25.76 30.68 -24.43
N VAL A 715 -24.64 29.96 -24.31
CA VAL A 715 -24.63 28.57 -23.85
C VAL A 715 -24.90 28.50 -22.35
N LYS A 716 -24.33 29.43 -21.57
CA LYS A 716 -24.58 29.50 -20.11
C LYS A 716 -26.07 29.75 -19.85
N ASP A 717 -26.66 30.69 -20.57
CA ASP A 717 -28.07 31.06 -20.44
C ASP A 717 -29.01 29.93 -20.84
N GLN A 718 -28.68 29.18 -21.90
CA GLN A 718 -29.43 27.98 -22.28
C GLN A 718 -29.42 26.91 -21.17
N ILE A 719 -28.24 26.64 -20.57
CA ILE A 719 -28.12 25.69 -19.46
C ILE A 719 -28.96 26.13 -18.26
N VAL A 720 -28.87 27.41 -17.88
CA VAL A 720 -29.64 27.98 -16.76
C VAL A 720 -31.13 27.91 -17.04
N LYS A 721 -31.57 28.25 -18.26
CA LYS A 721 -32.98 28.18 -18.67
C LYS A 721 -33.54 26.76 -18.57
N GLN A 722 -32.82 25.76 -19.08
CA GLN A 722 -33.22 24.36 -18.96
C GLN A 722 -33.29 23.90 -17.51
N HIS A 723 -32.32 24.30 -16.68
CA HIS A 723 -32.33 23.96 -15.26
C HIS A 723 -33.53 24.57 -14.52
N LYS A 724 -33.89 25.82 -14.81
CA LYS A 724 -35.08 26.47 -14.24
C LYS A 724 -36.37 25.73 -14.62
N LEU A 725 -36.52 25.36 -15.89
CA LEU A 725 -37.67 24.59 -16.36
C LEU A 725 -37.79 23.24 -15.64
N ILE A 726 -36.67 22.53 -15.45
CA ILE A 726 -36.66 21.27 -14.69
C ILE A 726 -37.15 21.49 -13.25
N LYS A 727 -36.65 22.53 -12.56
CA LYS A 727 -37.09 22.86 -11.20
C LYS A 727 -38.57 23.21 -11.10
N GLU A 728 -39.10 23.94 -12.07
CA GLU A 728 -40.53 24.27 -12.14
C GLU A 728 -41.38 23.00 -12.26
N ILE A 729 -40.97 22.06 -13.12
CA ILE A 729 -41.64 20.77 -13.28
C ILE A 729 -41.56 19.95 -11.98
N GLU A 730 -40.38 19.86 -11.34
CA GLU A 730 -40.20 19.16 -10.08
C GLU A 730 -41.09 19.72 -8.96
N ASN A 731 -41.20 21.04 -8.86
CA ASN A 731 -42.06 21.71 -7.88
C ASN A 731 -43.53 21.43 -8.15
N SER A 732 -43.97 21.52 -9.41
CA SER A 732 -45.34 21.16 -9.81
C SER A 732 -45.67 19.71 -9.46
N LEU A 733 -44.73 18.79 -9.68
CA LEU A 733 -44.88 17.38 -9.36
C LEU A 733 -44.99 17.15 -7.85
N LYS A 734 -44.15 17.81 -7.04
CA LYS A 734 -44.23 17.76 -5.56
C LYS A 734 -45.56 18.30 -5.03
N GLU A 735 -46.05 19.41 -5.59
CA GLU A 735 -47.37 19.95 -5.21
C GLU A 735 -48.50 18.99 -5.55
N ASN A 736 -48.48 18.38 -6.74
CA ASN A 736 -49.48 17.42 -7.15
C ASN A 736 -49.45 16.15 -6.29
N GLN A 737 -48.26 15.64 -5.94
CA GLN A 737 -48.11 14.55 -4.98
C GLN A 737 -48.67 14.91 -3.60
N LYS A 738 -48.40 16.12 -3.10
CA LYS A 738 -48.97 16.60 -1.83
C LYS A 738 -50.49 16.68 -1.88
N LYS A 739 -51.06 17.22 -2.98
CA LYS A 739 -52.52 17.27 -3.19
C LYS A 739 -53.13 15.86 -3.23
N LEU A 740 -52.49 14.93 -3.94
CA LEU A 740 -52.95 13.54 -4.01
C LEU A 740 -52.92 12.89 -2.63
N ARG A 741 -51.82 13.03 -1.89
CA ARG A 741 -51.67 12.51 -0.53
C ARG A 741 -52.76 13.06 0.40
N LEU A 742 -53.01 14.37 0.41
CA LEU A 742 -54.07 14.98 1.21
C LEU A 742 -55.46 14.46 0.83
N LYS A 743 -55.73 14.28 -0.47
CA LYS A 743 -56.98 13.66 -0.93
C LYS A 743 -57.12 12.21 -0.47
N THR A 744 -56.03 11.43 -0.49
CA THR A 744 -56.03 10.05 0.01
C THR A 744 -56.18 9.99 1.53
N GLU A 745 -55.52 10.87 2.28
CA GLU A 745 -55.67 10.99 3.75
C GLU A 745 -57.12 11.37 4.12
N ALA A 746 -57.77 12.23 3.34
CA ALA A 746 -59.17 12.62 3.56
C ALA A 746 -60.21 11.53 3.28
N LEU A 747 -59.83 10.39 2.68
CA LEU A 747 -60.72 9.22 2.52
C LEU A 747 -60.85 8.39 3.81
N TRP A 748 -60.01 8.65 4.81
CA TRP A 748 -60.07 7.97 6.09
C TRP A 748 -60.91 8.78 7.08
N GLU A 749 -62.02 8.23 7.57
CA GLU A 749 -62.70 8.74 8.76
C GLU A 749 -61.99 8.18 10.00
N LEU A 750 -61.16 9.00 10.64
CA LEU A 750 -60.54 8.60 11.90
C LEU A 750 -61.57 8.72 13.05
N PRO A 751 -61.81 7.67 13.85
CA PRO A 751 -62.68 7.76 15.02
C PRO A 751 -62.09 8.76 16.03
N GLN A 752 -62.96 9.55 16.68
CA GLN A 752 -62.62 10.72 17.51
C GLN A 752 -61.65 10.49 18.70
N ASN A 753 -61.18 9.27 18.94
CA ASN A 753 -60.42 8.92 20.14
C ASN A 753 -58.91 8.70 19.90
N TYR A 754 -58.34 9.22 18.82
CA TYR A 754 -56.88 9.27 18.66
C TYR A 754 -56.41 10.72 18.51
N ASN A 755 -56.08 11.33 19.66
CA ASN A 755 -55.18 12.48 19.77
C ASN A 755 -54.10 12.15 20.79
#